data_AF-A0A151AY12-F1
#
_entry.id   AF-A0A151AY12-F1
#
_cell.length_a   1.000
_cell.length_b   1.000
_cell.length_c   1.000
_cell.angle_alpha   90.00
_cell.angle_beta   90.00
_cell.angle_gamma   90.00
#
_symmetry.space_group_name_H-M   'P 1'
#
loop_
_entity.id
_entity.type
_entity.pdbx_description
1 polymer ?
#
loop_
_entity_poly.entity_id
_entity_poly.type
_entity_poly.pdbx_seq_one_letter_code
_entity_poly.pdbx_strand_id
1 'polypeptide(L)'
;MSFEVTVQGEHHRLERAWTRFFKPNLGALVAELETIVVGQLKEAHLLLRSVGTADDKWDPVSFRRSAIEPHEQDDARGGQDVLIDAARDLLEWLVQNNPERAQGVIEEWASSGVPLLKRLVVHGVAVSPYLSPEEKLDWLLAKGWLFAYDLKHEVFQVIKVAYPQAGESNRLPILQAAERYPATGEEDDHKTRAYEMYNLLCWLTRVAPDCALAARKFRVVQDRCPEFEPRSYPDLDAWTETSVSPESPVTADQLLSRAPREAAEHLLARRAGGRRGPGLNDFLPATWEAAARSFDWSWRLALEFAARGEWNPDIWEAIFGGWAQSGLNTAQWERLLKLSKNHPEVLQFTRALAELLLKAVKNWEEGLRPFLSSLEALADQLWKVAETTSEMIRASGDWLLSAFSHAGGRLAEFWVYALYRRQAGKGKERVGLPGPYKERLARIISCTSAAAVMGRVILANQLHFLFTLDRGWTRENVIPLLDWAADREHAEQAWHGYLWYGRLSEPPLPDLLPLYEQACCELQRGPDEIRRHLHEHLAAIAVYGIADPLQGGWLNKCLLALGELGRVGWAQAVWRELASMPEEGTALLWDKWMARYWVNRINGIPAPLTPEEMKVMLDWSVHLRAVFPQVVDMIVSSPAPKLERGSFYFRLVDEGLATKYPKDTARLMIHLLSEAPSPFPHCHEVQKIYQQLIQTGGLAVEERLQLREQFLRVGCWVEDG
;
A
#
# COMPACT_ATOMS: atom_id res chain seq x y z
N MET A 1 13.85 2.74 1.85
CA MET A 1 14.16 3.15 0.46
C MET A 1 13.44 2.18 -0.44
N SER A 2 12.20 2.46 -0.85
CA SER A 2 11.54 1.66 -1.88
C SER A 2 12.12 2.04 -3.25
N PHE A 3 13.06 1.25 -3.74
CA PHE A 3 13.53 1.36 -5.12
C PHE A 3 12.58 0.56 -6.01
N GLU A 4 11.98 1.20 -7.00
CA GLU A 4 11.04 0.58 -7.92
C GLU A 4 11.54 0.75 -9.36
N VAL A 5 11.64 -0.36 -10.09
CA VAL A 5 11.92 -0.34 -11.53
C VAL A 5 10.62 -0.12 -12.28
N THR A 6 10.64 0.77 -13.26
CA THR A 6 9.51 1.04 -14.16
C THR A 6 9.94 0.89 -15.61
N VAL A 7 9.01 0.52 -16.49
CA VAL A 7 9.24 0.47 -17.94
C VAL A 7 8.97 1.85 -18.55
N GLN A 8 9.77 2.25 -19.54
CA GLN A 8 9.54 3.49 -20.28
C GLN A 8 8.31 3.34 -21.19
N GLY A 9 7.25 4.12 -20.92
CA GLY A 9 6.01 4.16 -21.72
C GLY A 9 4.76 3.84 -20.89
N GLU A 10 3.60 4.33 -21.34
CA GLU A 10 2.32 4.02 -20.69
C GLU A 10 1.92 2.57 -20.95
N HIS A 11 1.54 1.83 -19.90
CA HIS A 11 1.17 0.41 -19.96
C HIS A 11 0.20 0.10 -21.12
N HIS A 12 -0.90 0.85 -21.21
CA HIS A 12 -1.91 0.63 -22.26
C HIS A 12 -1.38 0.83 -23.68
N ARG A 13 -0.37 1.69 -23.88
CA ARG A 13 0.25 1.90 -25.21
C ARG A 13 1.19 0.77 -25.55
N LEU A 14 1.99 0.31 -24.58
CA LEU A 14 2.90 -0.82 -24.76
C LEU A 14 2.13 -2.10 -25.05
N GLU A 15 1.08 -2.37 -24.28
CA GLU A 15 0.21 -3.54 -24.48
C GLU A 15 -0.48 -3.49 -25.85
N ARG A 16 -1.02 -2.32 -26.23
CA ARG A 16 -1.63 -2.13 -27.55
C ARG A 16 -0.61 -2.31 -28.68
N ALA A 17 0.61 -1.82 -28.52
CA ALA A 17 1.67 -1.96 -29.51
C ALA A 17 2.10 -3.42 -29.66
N TRP A 18 2.31 -4.12 -28.54
CA TRP A 18 2.65 -5.54 -28.51
C TRP A 18 1.59 -6.37 -29.24
N THR A 19 0.32 -6.24 -28.81
CA THR A 19 -0.79 -7.03 -29.35
C THR A 19 -1.09 -6.73 -30.82
N ARG A 20 -0.96 -5.47 -31.24
CA ARG A 20 -1.34 -5.05 -32.62
C ARG A 20 -0.22 -5.21 -33.64
N PHE A 21 1.03 -4.98 -33.26
CA PHE A 21 2.13 -4.86 -34.22
C PHE A 21 3.20 -5.93 -34.05
N PHE A 22 3.59 -6.28 -32.82
CA PHE A 22 4.72 -7.20 -32.60
C PHE A 22 4.28 -8.67 -32.56
N LYS A 23 3.30 -9.02 -31.70
CA LYS A 23 2.81 -10.39 -31.53
C LYS A 23 2.34 -11.07 -32.84
N PRO A 24 1.62 -10.38 -33.75
CA PRO A 24 1.23 -10.98 -35.04
C PRO A 24 2.40 -11.24 -36.00
N ASN A 25 3.55 -10.57 -35.79
CA ASN A 25 4.71 -10.58 -36.69
C ASN A 25 5.92 -11.29 -36.08
N LEU A 26 5.75 -12.10 -35.02
CA LEU A 26 6.87 -12.77 -34.34
C LEU A 26 7.73 -13.62 -35.29
N GLY A 27 7.13 -14.24 -36.31
CA GLY A 27 7.90 -15.06 -37.27
C GLY A 27 9.02 -14.31 -38.01
N ALA A 28 8.92 -12.98 -38.13
CA ALA A 28 9.95 -12.15 -38.75
C ALA A 28 10.83 -11.40 -37.72
N LEU A 29 10.39 -11.30 -36.46
CA LEU A 29 10.97 -10.37 -35.48
C LEU A 29 11.47 -11.06 -34.20
N VAL A 30 11.26 -12.37 -34.05
CA VAL A 30 11.51 -13.08 -32.79
C VAL A 30 12.96 -12.97 -32.32
N ALA A 31 13.94 -13.00 -33.23
CA ALA A 31 15.35 -12.99 -32.87
C ALA A 31 15.76 -11.63 -32.27
N GLU A 32 15.31 -10.54 -32.89
CA GLU A 32 15.55 -9.17 -32.45
C GLU A 32 14.76 -8.87 -31.17
N LEU A 33 13.48 -9.24 -31.14
CA LEU A 33 12.61 -8.97 -30.00
C LEU A 33 13.00 -9.77 -28.76
N GLU A 34 13.43 -11.03 -28.91
CA GLU A 34 13.96 -11.84 -27.80
C GLU A 34 15.14 -11.15 -27.14
N THR A 35 16.13 -10.72 -27.93
CA THR A 35 17.30 -10.00 -27.43
C THR A 35 16.90 -8.73 -26.67
N ILE A 36 15.96 -7.94 -27.23
CA ILE A 36 15.52 -6.68 -26.62
C ILE A 36 14.77 -6.93 -25.31
N VAL A 37 13.74 -7.78 -25.34
CA VAL A 37 12.86 -8.01 -24.17
C VAL A 37 13.66 -8.64 -23.03
N VAL A 38 14.48 -9.65 -23.32
CA VAL A 38 15.32 -10.30 -22.30
C VAL A 38 16.37 -9.33 -21.76
N GLY A 39 16.95 -8.49 -22.62
CA GLY A 39 17.87 -7.43 -22.21
C GLY A 39 17.24 -6.50 -21.17
N GLN A 40 16.00 -6.06 -21.41
CA GLN A 40 15.26 -5.20 -20.48
C GLN A 40 14.94 -5.89 -19.15
N LEU A 41 14.54 -7.17 -19.17
CA LEU A 41 14.30 -7.94 -17.93
C LEU A 41 15.59 -8.15 -17.12
N LYS A 42 16.71 -8.47 -17.80
CA LYS A 42 18.03 -8.59 -17.17
C LYS A 42 18.50 -7.26 -16.58
N GLU A 43 18.27 -6.15 -17.29
CA GLU A 43 18.60 -4.81 -16.83
C GLU A 43 17.78 -4.40 -15.60
N ALA A 44 16.46 -4.64 -15.63
CA ALA A 44 15.58 -4.40 -14.48
C ALA A 44 16.07 -5.15 -13.22
N HIS A 45 16.40 -6.43 -13.39
CA HIS A 45 16.94 -7.25 -12.30
C HIS A 45 18.30 -6.74 -11.81
N LEU A 46 19.20 -6.35 -12.71
CA LEU A 46 20.51 -5.79 -12.37
C LEU A 46 20.38 -4.50 -11.54
N LEU A 47 19.45 -3.63 -11.91
CA LEU A 47 19.16 -2.41 -11.16
C LEU A 47 18.68 -2.74 -9.74
N LEU A 48 17.73 -3.67 -9.59
CA LEU A 48 17.22 -4.11 -8.29
C LEU A 48 18.32 -4.74 -7.42
N ARG A 49 19.21 -5.56 -8.02
CA ARG A 49 20.37 -6.12 -7.31
C ARG A 49 21.34 -5.04 -6.85
N SER A 50 21.59 -4.02 -7.68
CA SER A 50 22.55 -2.96 -7.38
C SER A 50 22.21 -2.16 -6.13
N VAL A 51 20.91 -2.07 -5.79
CA VAL A 51 20.41 -1.38 -4.59
C VAL A 51 20.09 -2.33 -3.42
N GLY A 52 20.40 -3.63 -3.56
CA GLY A 52 20.17 -4.65 -2.53
C GLY A 52 18.70 -5.06 -2.36
N THR A 53 17.84 -4.78 -3.35
CA THR A 53 16.42 -5.15 -3.34
C THR A 53 16.10 -6.32 -4.28
N ALA A 54 17.10 -7.09 -4.70
CA ALA A 54 16.94 -8.37 -5.38
C ALA A 54 18.25 -9.19 -5.24
N ASP A 55 18.16 -10.49 -5.44
CA ASP A 55 19.30 -11.40 -5.55
C ASP A 55 18.98 -12.57 -6.52
N ASP A 56 19.86 -13.57 -6.59
CA ASP A 56 19.71 -14.70 -7.52
C ASP A 56 18.52 -15.64 -7.20
N LYS A 57 17.86 -15.43 -6.05
CA LYS A 57 16.73 -16.22 -5.52
C LYS A 57 15.45 -15.41 -5.39
N TRP A 58 15.53 -14.08 -5.26
CA TRP A 58 14.38 -13.22 -5.04
C TRP A 58 14.41 -11.96 -5.91
N ASP A 59 13.27 -11.65 -6.51
CA ASP A 59 13.06 -10.46 -7.34
C ASP A 59 11.65 -9.91 -7.09
N PRO A 60 11.48 -8.62 -6.73
CA PRO A 60 10.17 -8.04 -6.46
C PRO A 60 9.27 -7.93 -7.70
N VAL A 61 9.84 -7.84 -8.91
CA VAL A 61 9.09 -7.87 -10.18
C VAL A 61 8.59 -9.28 -10.46
N SER A 62 9.41 -10.30 -10.19
CA SER A 62 8.98 -11.71 -10.23
C SER A 62 7.86 -11.97 -9.21
N PHE A 63 8.07 -11.56 -7.95
CA PHE A 63 7.16 -11.82 -6.85
C PHE A 63 5.76 -11.21 -7.05
N ARG A 64 5.67 -10.02 -7.66
CA ARG A 64 4.37 -9.37 -7.95
C ARG A 64 3.57 -10.07 -9.04
N ARG A 65 4.20 -10.96 -9.82
CA ARG A 65 3.55 -11.72 -10.89
C ARG A 65 3.13 -13.08 -10.34
N SER A 66 1.84 -13.32 -10.13
CA SER A 66 1.35 -14.57 -9.56
C SER A 66 1.61 -15.76 -10.49
N ALA A 67 1.41 -15.60 -11.81
CA ALA A 67 1.67 -16.65 -12.80
C ALA A 67 2.25 -16.09 -14.11
N ILE A 68 2.98 -16.90 -14.87
CA ILE A 68 3.44 -16.50 -16.21
C ILE A 68 2.26 -16.41 -17.20
N GLU A 69 1.37 -17.41 -17.20
CA GLU A 69 0.10 -17.37 -17.93
C GLU A 69 -0.90 -16.36 -17.33
N PRO A 70 -1.95 -15.94 -18.07
CA PRO A 70 -2.96 -15.03 -17.53
C PRO A 70 -3.63 -15.56 -16.26
N HIS A 71 -3.71 -14.73 -15.21
CA HIS A 71 -4.20 -15.10 -13.89
C HIS A 71 -4.96 -13.96 -13.21
N GLU A 72 -5.99 -14.28 -12.41
CA GLU A 72 -6.92 -13.31 -11.81
C GLU A 72 -6.30 -12.38 -10.75
N GLN A 73 -5.19 -12.80 -10.13
CA GLN A 73 -4.45 -11.95 -9.19
C GLN A 73 -3.55 -10.92 -9.86
N ASP A 74 -3.35 -11.00 -11.19
CA ASP A 74 -2.49 -10.09 -11.93
C ASP A 74 -3.28 -8.91 -12.55
N ASP A 75 -4.47 -8.59 -12.02
CA ASP A 75 -5.36 -7.54 -12.54
C ASP A 75 -4.80 -6.11 -12.37
N ALA A 76 -3.93 -5.89 -11.39
CA ALA A 76 -3.24 -4.62 -11.20
C ALA A 76 -2.00 -4.51 -12.11
N ARG A 77 -2.22 -4.41 -13.43
CA ARG A 77 -1.18 -4.48 -14.46
C ARG A 77 -0.32 -3.21 -14.59
N GLY A 78 0.98 -3.39 -14.75
CA GLY A 78 1.96 -2.33 -15.02
C GLY A 78 2.72 -2.51 -16.33
N GLY A 79 3.59 -1.56 -16.69
CA GLY A 79 4.40 -1.66 -17.92
C GLY A 79 5.33 -2.89 -17.95
N GLN A 80 5.72 -3.39 -16.78
CA GLN A 80 6.58 -4.56 -16.59
C GLN A 80 5.87 -5.87 -16.97
N ASP A 81 4.56 -5.98 -16.71
CA ASP A 81 3.74 -7.12 -17.14
C ASP A 81 3.74 -7.29 -18.66
N VAL A 82 3.82 -6.20 -19.42
CA VAL A 82 3.89 -6.27 -20.90
C VAL A 82 5.19 -6.92 -21.36
N LEU A 83 6.32 -6.65 -20.68
CA LEU A 83 7.60 -7.30 -21.00
C LEU A 83 7.60 -8.78 -20.61
N ILE A 84 6.95 -9.13 -19.49
CA ILE A 84 6.78 -10.54 -19.05
C ILE A 84 5.91 -11.29 -20.08
N ASP A 85 4.77 -10.72 -20.46
CA ASP A 85 3.88 -11.29 -21.48
C ASP A 85 4.61 -11.41 -22.82
N ALA A 86 5.41 -10.41 -23.20
CA ALA A 86 6.21 -10.44 -24.41
C ALA A 86 7.25 -11.56 -24.39
N ALA A 87 7.99 -11.72 -23.29
CA ALA A 87 8.97 -12.78 -23.11
C ALA A 87 8.30 -14.17 -23.16
N ARG A 88 7.12 -14.32 -22.53
CA ARG A 88 6.30 -15.54 -22.61
C ARG A 88 5.91 -15.84 -24.04
N ASP A 89 5.30 -14.87 -24.73
CA ASP A 89 4.81 -15.04 -26.10
C ASP A 89 5.95 -15.39 -27.07
N LEU A 90 7.14 -14.77 -26.90
CA LEU A 90 8.34 -15.08 -27.68
C LEU A 90 8.83 -16.50 -27.43
N LEU A 91 8.91 -16.92 -26.16
CA LEU A 91 9.33 -18.26 -25.79
C LEU A 91 8.34 -19.33 -26.28
N GLU A 92 7.04 -19.11 -26.11
CA GLU A 92 5.98 -19.98 -26.63
C GLU A 92 6.08 -20.11 -28.16
N TRP A 93 6.29 -19.00 -28.86
CA TRP A 93 6.45 -19.02 -30.30
C TRP A 93 7.69 -19.83 -30.72
N LEU A 94 8.84 -19.62 -30.07
CA LEU A 94 10.07 -20.38 -30.33
C LEU A 94 9.86 -21.86 -30.08
N VAL A 95 9.27 -22.21 -28.94
CA VAL A 95 8.99 -23.59 -28.56
C VAL A 95 8.07 -24.28 -29.56
N GLN A 96 7.14 -23.56 -30.19
CA GLN A 96 6.22 -24.13 -31.19
C GLN A 96 6.81 -24.19 -32.62
N ASN A 97 7.69 -23.27 -32.99
CA ASN A 97 8.08 -23.05 -34.39
C ASN A 97 9.58 -23.28 -34.66
N ASN A 98 10.45 -23.21 -33.64
CA ASN A 98 11.89 -23.37 -33.77
C ASN A 98 12.51 -24.03 -32.51
N PRO A 99 12.38 -25.37 -32.37
CA PRO A 99 12.77 -26.09 -31.14
C PRO A 99 14.27 -26.03 -30.84
N GLU A 100 15.10 -26.01 -31.87
CA GLU A 100 16.56 -25.90 -31.73
C GLU A 100 16.95 -24.57 -31.08
N ARG A 101 16.38 -23.45 -31.56
CA ARG A 101 16.59 -22.14 -30.93
C ARG A 101 15.96 -22.09 -29.54
N ALA A 102 14.76 -22.65 -29.37
CA ALA A 102 14.07 -22.69 -28.08
C ALA A 102 14.90 -23.41 -27.01
N GLN A 103 15.55 -24.53 -27.35
CA GLN A 103 16.44 -25.24 -26.43
C GLN A 103 17.60 -24.36 -25.96
N GLY A 104 18.27 -23.65 -26.89
CA GLY A 104 19.34 -22.73 -26.53
C GLY A 104 18.88 -21.60 -25.62
N VAL A 105 17.71 -21.01 -25.90
CA VAL A 105 17.11 -19.95 -25.06
C VAL A 105 16.74 -20.49 -23.68
N ILE A 106 16.14 -21.68 -23.60
CA ILE A 106 15.79 -22.35 -22.34
C ILE A 106 17.05 -22.58 -21.48
N GLU A 107 18.12 -23.09 -22.07
CA GLU A 107 19.37 -23.35 -21.35
C GLU A 107 20.05 -22.06 -20.87
N GLU A 108 20.04 -21.01 -21.71
CA GLU A 108 20.60 -19.70 -21.36
C GLU A 108 19.83 -19.06 -20.20
N TRP A 109 18.51 -18.95 -20.33
CA TRP A 109 17.67 -18.30 -19.32
C TRP A 109 17.65 -19.10 -18.02
N ALA A 110 17.69 -20.44 -18.09
CA ALA A 110 17.77 -21.27 -16.89
C ALA A 110 19.07 -21.10 -16.12
N SER A 111 20.16 -20.81 -16.83
CA SER A 111 21.48 -20.56 -16.25
C SER A 111 21.66 -19.11 -15.80
N SER A 112 20.67 -18.25 -16.04
CA SER A 112 20.73 -16.85 -15.62
C SER A 112 20.53 -16.70 -14.11
N GLY A 113 21.08 -15.61 -13.54
CA GLY A 113 20.82 -15.22 -12.16
C GLY A 113 19.43 -14.60 -11.93
N VAL A 114 18.58 -14.48 -12.96
CA VAL A 114 17.32 -13.73 -12.88
C VAL A 114 16.15 -14.68 -12.56
N PRO A 115 15.48 -14.56 -11.39
CA PRO A 115 14.38 -15.45 -11.00
C PRO A 115 13.24 -15.51 -12.01
N LEU A 116 12.82 -14.35 -12.53
CA LEU A 116 11.74 -14.26 -13.52
C LEU A 116 12.03 -15.01 -14.83
N LEU A 117 13.29 -15.00 -15.30
CA LEU A 117 13.67 -15.75 -16.50
C LEU A 117 13.62 -17.26 -16.24
N LYS A 118 13.96 -17.73 -15.03
CA LYS A 118 13.82 -19.13 -14.65
C LYS A 118 12.35 -19.55 -14.66
N ARG A 119 11.43 -18.72 -14.13
CA ARG A 119 9.98 -18.97 -14.19
C ARG A 119 9.47 -19.09 -15.62
N LEU A 120 9.86 -18.16 -16.49
CA LEU A 120 9.54 -18.20 -17.92
C LEU A 120 10.03 -19.50 -18.58
N VAL A 121 11.24 -19.99 -18.23
CA VAL A 121 11.74 -21.26 -18.74
C VAL A 121 10.89 -22.44 -18.29
N VAL A 122 10.51 -22.51 -17.01
CA VAL A 122 9.68 -23.60 -16.50
C VAL A 122 8.32 -23.60 -17.21
N HIS A 123 7.73 -22.43 -17.45
CA HIS A 123 6.53 -22.28 -18.28
C HIS A 123 6.76 -22.80 -19.71
N GLY A 124 7.85 -22.40 -20.35
CA GLY A 124 8.24 -22.88 -21.69
C GLY A 124 8.37 -24.40 -21.79
N VAL A 125 8.97 -25.03 -20.77
CA VAL A 125 9.05 -26.50 -20.66
C VAL A 125 7.66 -27.12 -20.53
N ALA A 126 6.77 -26.53 -19.73
CA ALA A 126 5.40 -27.02 -19.56
C ALA A 126 4.64 -27.06 -20.90
N VAL A 127 4.73 -25.99 -21.69
CA VAL A 127 4.00 -25.84 -22.96
C VAL A 127 4.71 -26.45 -24.17
N SER A 128 5.93 -26.96 -24.01
CA SER A 128 6.69 -27.55 -25.12
C SER A 128 6.06 -28.84 -25.67
N PRO A 129 5.71 -28.89 -26.98
CA PRO A 129 5.21 -30.11 -27.60
C PRO A 129 6.34 -31.07 -28.01
N TYR A 130 7.60 -30.63 -27.97
CA TYR A 130 8.76 -31.42 -28.38
C TYR A 130 9.39 -32.24 -27.26
N LEU A 131 9.07 -31.91 -26.01
CA LEU A 131 9.47 -32.69 -24.85
C LEU A 131 8.34 -33.66 -24.48
N SER A 132 8.68 -34.93 -24.38
CA SER A 132 7.81 -35.94 -23.79
C SER A 132 7.52 -35.63 -22.32
N PRO A 133 6.40 -36.15 -21.76
CA PRO A 133 6.11 -36.04 -20.33
C PRO A 133 7.29 -36.49 -19.44
N GLU A 134 7.97 -37.58 -19.82
CA GLU A 134 9.15 -38.10 -19.12
C GLU A 134 10.30 -37.10 -19.14
N GLU A 135 10.65 -36.55 -20.31
CA GLU A 135 11.74 -35.58 -20.44
C GLU A 135 11.48 -34.30 -19.64
N LYS A 136 10.22 -33.85 -19.53
CA LYS A 136 9.86 -32.68 -18.71
C LYS A 136 10.12 -32.93 -17.21
N LEU A 137 9.76 -34.12 -16.71
CA LEU A 137 10.00 -34.48 -15.30
C LEU A 137 11.49 -34.69 -15.01
N ASP A 138 12.20 -35.37 -15.92
CA ASP A 138 13.64 -35.62 -15.79
C ASP A 138 14.42 -34.30 -15.83
N TRP A 139 14.04 -33.36 -16.71
CA TRP A 139 14.61 -32.02 -16.77
C TRP A 139 14.42 -31.25 -15.45
N LEU A 140 13.21 -31.27 -14.89
CA LEU A 140 12.89 -30.60 -13.63
C LEU A 140 13.74 -31.13 -12.46
N LEU A 141 13.91 -32.44 -12.39
CA LEU A 141 14.75 -33.10 -11.39
C LEU A 141 16.24 -32.82 -11.61
N ALA A 142 16.72 -32.87 -12.84
CA ALA A 142 18.12 -32.59 -13.18
C ALA A 142 18.54 -31.17 -12.81
N LYS A 143 17.63 -30.19 -12.92
CA LYS A 143 17.85 -28.81 -12.46
C LYS A 143 17.77 -28.64 -10.94
N GLY A 144 17.19 -29.62 -10.23
CA GLY A 144 16.94 -29.52 -8.79
C GLY A 144 15.86 -28.49 -8.43
N TRP A 145 14.92 -28.23 -9.35
CA TRP A 145 13.95 -27.13 -9.23
C TRP A 145 12.60 -27.54 -8.65
N LEU A 146 12.40 -28.81 -8.30
CA LEU A 146 11.14 -29.33 -7.78
C LEU A 146 10.60 -28.54 -6.56
N PHE A 147 11.50 -28.01 -5.72
CA PHE A 147 11.18 -27.16 -4.58
C PHE A 147 12.02 -25.87 -4.59
N ALA A 148 12.42 -25.39 -5.78
CA ALA A 148 13.10 -24.10 -5.86
C ALA A 148 12.14 -22.97 -5.49
N TYR A 149 12.59 -22.12 -4.57
CA TYR A 149 11.86 -20.92 -4.17
C TYR A 149 11.54 -20.04 -5.39
N ASP A 150 10.35 -19.44 -5.42
CA ASP A 150 9.83 -18.57 -6.49
C ASP A 150 9.49 -19.28 -7.83
N LEU A 151 9.67 -20.61 -7.95
CA LEU A 151 9.31 -21.36 -9.17
C LEU A 151 8.07 -22.24 -9.01
N LYS A 152 7.46 -22.25 -7.83
CA LYS A 152 6.50 -23.28 -7.40
C LYS A 152 5.29 -23.38 -8.33
N HIS A 153 4.69 -22.26 -8.71
CA HIS A 153 3.51 -22.24 -9.57
C HIS A 153 3.80 -22.92 -10.91
N GLU A 154 4.84 -22.45 -11.61
CA GLU A 154 5.20 -22.99 -12.92
C GLU A 154 5.67 -24.45 -12.84
N VAL A 155 6.35 -24.85 -11.75
CA VAL A 155 6.71 -26.25 -11.50
C VAL A 155 5.46 -27.12 -11.37
N PHE A 156 4.44 -26.65 -10.65
CA PHE A 156 3.19 -27.36 -10.50
C PHE A 156 2.43 -27.46 -11.82
N GLN A 157 2.55 -26.48 -12.73
CA GLN A 157 2.02 -26.58 -14.09
C GLN A 157 2.77 -27.63 -14.94
N VAL A 158 4.10 -27.70 -14.87
CA VAL A 158 4.88 -28.80 -15.52
C VAL A 158 4.39 -30.16 -15.01
N ILE A 159 4.25 -30.30 -13.70
CA ILE A 159 3.79 -31.54 -13.08
C ILE A 159 2.36 -31.90 -13.52
N LYS A 160 1.47 -30.91 -13.59
CA LYS A 160 0.08 -31.08 -14.03
C LYS A 160 -0.01 -31.65 -15.45
N VAL A 161 0.84 -31.21 -16.37
CA VAL A 161 0.82 -31.69 -17.76
C VAL A 161 1.61 -32.99 -17.96
N ALA A 162 2.71 -33.20 -17.22
CA ALA A 162 3.64 -34.29 -17.44
C ALA A 162 3.37 -35.53 -16.57
N TYR A 163 3.16 -35.35 -15.26
CA TYR A 163 3.05 -36.47 -14.31
C TYR A 163 1.90 -37.47 -14.62
N PRO A 164 0.69 -37.03 -15.03
CA PRO A 164 -0.40 -37.95 -15.35
C PRO A 164 -0.14 -38.80 -16.59
N GLN A 165 0.76 -38.37 -17.47
CA GLN A 165 1.09 -39.06 -18.72
C GLN A 165 2.40 -39.87 -18.63
N ALA A 166 3.27 -39.53 -17.67
CA ALA A 166 4.57 -40.18 -17.51
C ALA A 166 4.48 -41.63 -16.99
N GLY A 167 5.42 -42.47 -17.41
CA GLY A 167 5.63 -43.82 -16.90
C GLY A 167 5.97 -43.89 -15.41
N GLU A 168 5.76 -45.07 -14.81
CA GLU A 168 6.05 -45.32 -13.38
C GLU A 168 7.52 -45.05 -13.01
N SER A 169 8.45 -45.35 -13.93
CA SER A 169 9.89 -45.11 -13.78
C SER A 169 10.25 -43.64 -13.54
N ASN A 170 9.50 -42.69 -14.10
CA ASN A 170 9.76 -41.26 -14.00
C ASN A 170 8.94 -40.61 -12.87
N ARG A 171 7.78 -41.19 -12.52
CA ARG A 171 6.98 -40.77 -11.35
C ARG A 171 7.68 -41.04 -10.03
N LEU A 172 8.35 -42.19 -9.91
CA LEU A 172 8.96 -42.62 -8.66
C LEU A 172 10.07 -41.65 -8.18
N PRO A 173 11.00 -41.17 -9.02
CA PRO A 173 11.97 -40.13 -8.65
C PRO A 173 11.35 -38.85 -8.09
N ILE A 174 10.23 -38.36 -8.64
CA ILE A 174 9.52 -37.18 -8.12
C ILE A 174 9.04 -37.43 -6.68
N LEU A 175 8.42 -38.59 -6.43
CA LEU A 175 7.96 -38.96 -5.09
C LEU A 175 9.12 -39.14 -4.10
N GLN A 176 10.24 -39.70 -4.55
CA GLN A 176 11.45 -39.85 -3.73
C GLN A 176 12.10 -38.49 -3.40
N ALA A 177 12.14 -37.57 -4.36
CA ALA A 177 12.62 -36.22 -4.14
C ALA A 177 11.74 -35.48 -3.12
N ALA A 178 10.41 -35.62 -3.23
CA ALA A 178 9.46 -35.08 -2.26
C ALA A 178 9.71 -35.61 -0.85
N GLU A 179 9.90 -36.93 -0.68
CA GLU A 179 10.12 -37.56 0.62
C GLU A 179 11.42 -37.13 1.31
N ARG A 180 12.46 -36.79 0.53
CA ARG A 180 13.75 -36.34 1.07
C ARG A 180 13.75 -34.85 1.43
N TYR A 181 12.90 -34.05 0.78
CA TYR A 181 12.94 -32.59 0.88
C TYR A 181 12.87 -32.03 2.31
N PRO A 182 12.01 -32.54 3.22
CA PRO A 182 11.93 -32.02 4.59
C PRO A 182 13.24 -32.09 5.37
N ALA A 183 14.15 -33.01 5.02
CA ALA A 183 15.43 -33.22 5.70
C ALA A 183 16.61 -32.45 5.09
N THR A 184 16.37 -31.57 4.11
CA THR A 184 17.41 -30.83 3.38
C THR A 184 17.70 -29.42 3.93
N GLY A 185 16.99 -28.98 4.98
CA GLY A 185 17.13 -27.66 5.60
C GLY A 185 17.62 -27.72 7.07
N GLU A 186 17.68 -26.56 7.72
CA GLU A 186 17.95 -26.44 9.16
C GLU A 186 16.73 -26.92 9.99
N GLU A 187 16.94 -27.28 11.26
CA GLU A 187 15.90 -27.85 12.14
C GLU A 187 14.62 -27.00 12.21
N ASP A 188 14.75 -25.67 12.24
CA ASP A 188 13.63 -24.72 12.34
C ASP A 188 12.74 -24.69 11.07
N ASP A 189 13.25 -25.10 9.91
CA ASP A 189 12.53 -25.11 8.63
C ASP A 189 11.73 -26.40 8.38
N HIS A 190 11.94 -27.45 9.19
CA HIS A 190 11.41 -28.79 8.90
C HIS A 190 9.89 -28.82 8.73
N LYS A 191 9.16 -28.03 9.52
CA LYS A 191 7.68 -28.00 9.46
C LYS A 191 7.19 -27.35 8.16
N THR A 192 7.80 -26.25 7.74
CA THR A 192 7.47 -25.56 6.48
C THR A 192 7.74 -26.46 5.28
N ARG A 193 8.92 -27.08 5.22
CA ARG A 193 9.31 -27.99 4.14
C ARG A 193 8.48 -29.27 4.10
N ALA A 194 8.11 -29.81 5.27
CA ALA A 194 7.17 -30.92 5.36
C ALA A 194 5.80 -30.56 4.77
N TYR A 195 5.35 -29.32 4.97
CA TYR A 195 4.10 -28.84 4.41
C TYR A 195 4.18 -28.55 2.90
N GLU A 196 5.33 -28.09 2.39
CA GLU A 196 5.58 -27.97 0.95
C GLU A 196 5.59 -29.34 0.24
N MET A 197 6.26 -30.34 0.84
CA MET A 197 6.17 -31.73 0.38
C MET A 197 4.70 -32.20 0.36
N TYR A 198 3.95 -31.91 1.43
CA TYR A 198 2.53 -32.28 1.52
C TYR A 198 1.69 -31.64 0.40
N ASN A 199 1.90 -30.34 0.11
CA ASN A 199 1.23 -29.63 -0.98
C ASN A 199 1.51 -30.30 -2.34
N LEU A 200 2.75 -30.67 -2.61
CA LEU A 200 3.12 -31.38 -3.84
C LEU A 200 2.43 -32.75 -3.92
N LEU A 201 2.47 -33.55 -2.86
CA LEU A 201 1.81 -34.87 -2.86
C LEU A 201 0.29 -34.74 -3.04
N CYS A 202 -0.34 -33.75 -2.41
CA CYS A 202 -1.74 -33.44 -2.61
C CYS A 202 -2.00 -33.11 -4.09
N TRP A 203 -1.20 -32.23 -4.69
CA TRP A 203 -1.31 -31.87 -6.10
C TRP A 203 -1.18 -33.09 -7.01
N LEU A 204 -0.20 -33.96 -6.79
CA LEU A 204 -0.01 -35.20 -7.56
C LEU A 204 -1.25 -36.10 -7.53
N THR A 205 -1.92 -36.21 -6.38
CA THR A 205 -3.17 -36.98 -6.28
C THR A 205 -4.35 -36.32 -6.99
N ARG A 206 -4.36 -34.99 -7.13
CA ARG A 206 -5.38 -34.25 -7.88
C ARG A 206 -5.20 -34.40 -9.38
N VAL A 207 -3.96 -34.25 -9.87
CA VAL A 207 -3.68 -34.28 -11.33
C VAL A 207 -3.59 -35.70 -11.89
N ALA A 208 -3.22 -36.69 -11.07
CA ALA A 208 -3.14 -38.10 -11.45
C ALA A 208 -3.90 -39.00 -10.44
N PRO A 209 -5.25 -38.93 -10.39
CA PRO A 209 -6.06 -39.64 -9.40
C PRO A 209 -5.92 -41.18 -9.48
N ASP A 210 -5.66 -41.71 -10.69
CA ASP A 210 -5.47 -43.15 -10.91
C ASP A 210 -4.06 -43.65 -10.53
N CYS A 211 -3.15 -42.75 -10.12
CA CYS A 211 -1.80 -43.11 -9.73
C CYS A 211 -1.77 -43.71 -8.32
N ALA A 212 -1.84 -45.04 -8.23
CA ALA A 212 -1.76 -45.77 -6.96
C ALA A 212 -0.51 -45.46 -6.13
N LEU A 213 0.62 -45.12 -6.77
CA LEU A 213 1.84 -44.70 -6.09
C LEU A 213 1.68 -43.38 -5.34
N ALA A 214 1.18 -42.34 -6.01
CA ALA A 214 0.95 -41.02 -5.41
C ALA A 214 -0.08 -41.12 -4.28
N ALA A 215 -1.19 -41.82 -4.52
CA ALA A 215 -2.23 -42.02 -3.51
C ALA A 215 -1.73 -42.73 -2.25
N ARG A 216 -0.92 -43.79 -2.41
CA ARG A 216 -0.30 -44.51 -1.29
C ARG A 216 0.68 -43.62 -0.53
N LYS A 217 1.54 -42.87 -1.22
CA LYS A 217 2.51 -41.96 -0.58
C LYS A 217 1.82 -40.81 0.16
N PHE A 218 0.81 -40.19 -0.45
CA PHE A 218 0.01 -39.15 0.19
C PHE A 218 -0.67 -39.67 1.46
N ARG A 219 -1.28 -40.87 1.43
CA ARG A 219 -1.91 -41.48 2.61
C ARG A 219 -0.91 -41.69 3.76
N VAL A 220 0.28 -42.21 3.47
CA VAL A 220 1.34 -42.40 4.47
C VAL A 220 1.74 -41.07 5.11
N VAL A 221 1.85 -39.99 4.33
CA VAL A 221 2.19 -38.66 4.86
C VAL A 221 1.03 -38.06 5.66
N GLN A 222 -0.21 -38.19 5.17
CA GLN A 222 -1.41 -37.72 5.88
C GLN A 222 -1.57 -38.40 7.24
N ASP A 223 -1.29 -39.70 7.34
CA ASP A 223 -1.37 -40.45 8.59
C ASP A 223 -0.28 -40.01 9.60
N ARG A 224 0.89 -39.57 9.10
CA ARG A 224 2.00 -39.06 9.93
C ARG A 224 1.82 -37.60 10.35
N CYS A 225 1.17 -36.79 9.53
CA CYS A 225 0.94 -35.36 9.75
C CYS A 225 -0.58 -35.06 9.69
N PRO A 226 -1.38 -35.57 10.65
CA PRO A 226 -2.84 -35.40 10.64
C PRO A 226 -3.30 -33.94 10.76
N GLU A 227 -2.42 -33.04 11.18
CA GLU A 227 -2.65 -31.59 11.28
C GLU A 227 -2.51 -30.84 9.95
N PHE A 228 -1.97 -31.48 8.91
CA PHE A 228 -1.85 -30.86 7.59
C PHE A 228 -3.15 -31.00 6.80
N GLU A 229 -3.65 -29.87 6.31
CA GLU A 229 -4.84 -29.78 5.47
C GLU A 229 -4.48 -29.31 4.05
N PRO A 230 -5.16 -29.83 3.01
CA PRO A 230 -4.97 -29.36 1.64
C PRO A 230 -5.36 -27.88 1.46
N ARG A 231 -4.50 -27.08 0.81
CA ARG A 231 -4.86 -25.72 0.39
C ARG A 231 -5.77 -25.72 -0.84
N SER A 232 -6.54 -24.64 -1.01
CA SER A 232 -7.29 -24.35 -2.23
C SER A 232 -6.33 -24.18 -3.42
N TYR A 233 -5.28 -23.37 -3.24
CA TYR A 233 -4.23 -23.09 -4.23
C TYR A 233 -2.87 -23.58 -3.71
N PRO A 234 -2.57 -24.89 -3.78
CA PRO A 234 -1.33 -25.47 -3.25
C PRO A 234 -0.10 -25.13 -4.10
N ASP A 235 -0.29 -24.65 -5.32
CA ASP A 235 0.71 -24.23 -6.31
C ASP A 235 1.27 -22.83 -6.08
N LEU A 236 0.57 -21.98 -5.32
CA LEU A 236 1.01 -20.60 -5.03
C LEU A 236 1.74 -20.51 -3.68
N ASP A 237 2.72 -19.60 -3.59
CA ASP A 237 3.46 -19.30 -2.35
C ASP A 237 2.74 -18.26 -1.48
N ALA A 238 2.04 -17.32 -2.12
CA ALA A 238 1.14 -16.37 -1.48
C ALA A 238 -0.18 -16.33 -2.26
N TRP A 239 -1.30 -16.50 -1.56
CA TRP A 239 -2.64 -16.26 -2.10
C TRP A 239 -3.32 -15.24 -1.21
N THR A 240 -3.63 -14.07 -1.77
CA THR A 240 -4.48 -13.09 -1.10
C THR A 240 -5.89 -13.31 -1.62
N GLU A 241 -6.68 -14.05 -0.86
CA GLU A 241 -8.12 -14.06 -1.04
C GLU A 241 -8.61 -12.70 -0.54
N THR A 242 -9.23 -11.89 -1.40
CA THR A 242 -10.03 -10.75 -0.94
C THR A 242 -11.08 -11.36 -0.02
N SER A 243 -10.89 -11.25 1.29
CA SER A 243 -11.60 -12.05 2.28
C SER A 243 -13.10 -11.75 2.22
N VAL A 244 -13.84 -12.53 1.44
CA VAL A 244 -15.20 -12.90 1.77
C VAL A 244 -15.04 -13.77 3.02
N SER A 245 -15.69 -13.39 4.12
CA SER A 245 -15.69 -14.19 5.35
C SER A 245 -15.97 -15.66 5.00
N PRO A 246 -15.25 -16.64 5.60
CA PRO A 246 -15.54 -18.04 5.34
C PRO A 246 -17.04 -18.28 5.52
N GLU A 247 -17.69 -18.87 4.50
CA GLU A 247 -19.11 -19.19 4.56
C GLU A 247 -19.33 -20.08 5.78
N SER A 248 -20.07 -19.54 6.76
CA SER A 248 -20.36 -20.28 7.98
C SER A 248 -21.13 -21.57 7.61
N PRO A 249 -20.81 -22.72 8.24
CA PRO A 249 -21.47 -24.01 7.98
C PRO A 249 -22.98 -23.98 8.22
N VAL A 250 -23.44 -22.96 8.95
CA VAL A 250 -24.85 -22.62 9.13
C VAL A 250 -25.09 -21.19 8.70
N THR A 251 -26.27 -20.92 8.14
CA THR A 251 -26.68 -19.55 7.84
C THR A 251 -27.20 -18.86 9.09
N ALA A 252 -27.25 -17.52 9.07
CA ALA A 252 -27.89 -16.75 10.14
C ALA A 252 -29.36 -17.18 10.35
N ASP A 253 -30.09 -17.51 9.28
CA ASP A 253 -31.48 -18.01 9.38
C ASP A 253 -31.59 -19.33 10.13
N GLN A 254 -30.63 -20.24 9.93
CA GLN A 254 -30.58 -21.51 10.66
C GLN A 254 -30.26 -21.33 12.14
N LEU A 255 -29.48 -20.31 12.52
CA LEU A 255 -29.27 -19.96 13.93
C LEU A 255 -30.49 -19.28 14.54
N LEU A 256 -31.10 -18.34 13.82
CA LEU A 256 -32.28 -17.60 14.28
C LEU A 256 -33.52 -18.50 14.45
N SER A 257 -33.60 -19.60 13.70
CA SER A 257 -34.68 -20.59 13.86
C SER A 257 -34.54 -21.47 15.12
N ARG A 258 -33.38 -21.46 15.79
CA ARG A 258 -33.16 -22.18 17.05
C ARG A 258 -33.51 -21.31 18.24
N ALA A 259 -33.99 -21.93 19.32
CA ALA A 259 -34.14 -21.24 20.58
C ALA A 259 -32.75 -20.78 21.08
N PRO A 260 -32.61 -19.58 21.70
CA PRO A 260 -31.31 -19.07 22.16
C PRO A 260 -30.54 -20.04 23.06
N ARG A 261 -31.25 -20.80 23.90
CA ARG A 261 -30.67 -21.87 24.72
C ARG A 261 -30.04 -23.00 23.89
N GLU A 262 -30.75 -23.48 22.87
CA GLU A 262 -30.27 -24.54 21.98
C GLU A 262 -29.09 -24.05 21.12
N ALA A 263 -29.13 -22.78 20.69
CA ALA A 263 -28.02 -22.14 20.00
C ALA A 263 -26.78 -22.01 20.91
N ALA A 264 -26.96 -21.63 22.18
CA ALA A 264 -25.87 -21.58 23.16
C ALA A 264 -25.25 -22.97 23.37
N GLU A 265 -26.08 -24.00 23.60
CA GLU A 265 -25.63 -25.38 23.76
C GLU A 265 -24.91 -25.88 22.50
N HIS A 266 -25.40 -25.50 21.31
CA HIS A 266 -24.74 -25.82 20.05
C HIS A 266 -23.35 -25.20 19.93
N LEU A 267 -23.21 -23.90 20.20
CA LEU A 267 -21.92 -23.20 20.13
C LEU A 267 -20.92 -23.74 21.17
N LEU A 268 -21.38 -24.03 22.40
CA LEU A 268 -20.54 -24.62 23.44
C LEU A 268 -20.12 -26.05 23.11
N ALA A 269 -20.98 -26.85 22.48
CA ALA A 269 -20.61 -28.20 22.06
C ALA A 269 -19.48 -28.21 21.01
N ARG A 270 -19.38 -27.17 20.17
CA ARG A 270 -18.29 -26.99 19.19
C ARG A 270 -16.97 -26.57 19.83
N ARG A 271 -16.98 -26.10 21.08
CA ARG A 271 -15.78 -25.87 21.88
C ARG A 271 -15.13 -27.17 22.34
N ALA A 272 -15.93 -28.23 22.57
CA ALA A 272 -15.48 -29.51 23.13
C ALA A 272 -15.19 -30.60 22.07
N GLY A 273 -15.57 -30.39 20.80
CA GLY A 273 -15.57 -31.43 19.76
C GLY A 273 -14.39 -31.43 18.80
N GLY A 274 -13.49 -32.41 18.98
CA GLY A 274 -12.69 -33.22 18.03
C GLY A 274 -12.22 -32.72 16.65
N ARG A 275 -11.04 -33.21 16.22
CA ARG A 275 -10.30 -33.01 14.95
C ARG A 275 -11.06 -33.37 13.63
N ARG A 276 -12.39 -33.47 13.64
CA ARG A 276 -13.23 -33.71 12.46
C ARG A 276 -14.57 -32.96 12.59
N GLY A 277 -14.72 -31.86 11.86
CA GLY A 277 -15.92 -31.04 11.75
C GLY A 277 -15.63 -29.54 11.93
N PRO A 278 -16.56 -28.65 11.51
CA PRO A 278 -16.36 -27.22 11.68
C PRO A 278 -16.25 -26.86 13.17
N GLY A 279 -15.21 -26.11 13.50
CA GLY A 279 -14.92 -25.60 14.83
C GLY A 279 -15.73 -24.34 15.14
N LEU A 280 -15.62 -23.85 16.37
CA LEU A 280 -16.34 -22.65 16.82
C LEU A 280 -16.16 -21.45 15.86
N ASN A 281 -14.94 -21.22 15.37
CA ASN A 281 -14.61 -20.10 14.48
C ASN A 281 -15.43 -20.09 13.19
N ASP A 282 -15.81 -21.25 12.67
CA ASP A 282 -16.60 -21.37 11.45
C ASP A 282 -18.03 -20.87 11.64
N PHE A 283 -18.55 -20.91 12.88
CA PHE A 283 -19.92 -20.45 13.22
C PHE A 283 -19.98 -18.97 13.62
N LEU A 284 -18.84 -18.32 13.87
CA LEU A 284 -18.81 -16.93 14.33
C LEU A 284 -19.35 -15.93 13.28
N PRO A 285 -19.08 -16.07 11.96
CA PRO A 285 -19.66 -15.17 10.97
C PRO A 285 -21.20 -15.19 10.97
N ALA A 286 -21.82 -16.37 11.02
CA ALA A 286 -23.27 -16.47 11.10
C ALA A 286 -23.83 -16.02 12.46
N THR A 287 -23.07 -16.21 13.55
CA THR A 287 -23.44 -15.69 14.87
C THR A 287 -23.43 -14.16 14.88
N TRP A 288 -22.41 -13.55 14.29
CA TRP A 288 -22.30 -12.10 14.09
C TRP A 288 -23.46 -11.57 13.23
N GLU A 289 -23.75 -12.22 12.10
CA GLU A 289 -24.83 -11.83 11.22
C GLU A 289 -26.21 -12.00 11.89
N ALA A 290 -26.44 -13.11 12.59
CA ALA A 290 -27.67 -13.34 13.35
C ALA A 290 -27.85 -12.28 14.46
N ALA A 291 -26.77 -11.90 15.14
CA ALA A 291 -26.80 -10.83 16.13
C ALA A 291 -27.09 -9.46 15.52
N ALA A 292 -26.56 -9.17 14.33
CA ALA A 292 -26.89 -7.96 13.59
C ALA A 292 -28.37 -7.93 13.15
N ARG A 293 -28.92 -9.08 12.71
CA ARG A 293 -30.30 -9.20 12.23
C ARG A 293 -31.35 -9.19 13.35
N SER A 294 -31.03 -9.72 14.53
CA SER A 294 -31.98 -9.81 15.65
C SER A 294 -31.33 -9.56 17.00
N PHE A 295 -31.54 -8.35 17.53
CA PHE A 295 -31.09 -7.99 18.88
C PHE A 295 -31.78 -8.84 19.95
N ASP A 296 -33.10 -9.06 19.89
CA ASP A 296 -33.80 -9.79 20.97
C ASP A 296 -33.35 -11.25 21.07
N TRP A 297 -33.05 -11.90 19.93
CA TRP A 297 -32.50 -13.26 19.91
C TRP A 297 -31.08 -13.28 20.50
N SER A 298 -30.19 -12.41 20.00
CA SER A 298 -28.79 -12.36 20.47
C SER A 298 -28.66 -11.86 21.91
N TRP A 299 -29.56 -11.01 22.38
CA TRP A 299 -29.67 -10.60 23.77
C TRP A 299 -29.98 -11.78 24.70
N ARG A 300 -30.98 -12.60 24.32
CA ARG A 300 -31.29 -13.82 25.07
C ARG A 300 -30.13 -14.80 25.03
N LEU A 301 -29.46 -14.94 23.89
CA LEU A 301 -28.27 -15.77 23.75
C LEU A 301 -27.13 -15.29 24.69
N ALA A 302 -26.88 -13.99 24.76
CA ALA A 302 -25.90 -13.41 25.68
C ALA A 302 -26.26 -13.67 27.15
N LEU A 303 -27.55 -13.59 27.52
CA LEU A 303 -28.02 -13.94 28.87
C LEU A 303 -27.84 -15.42 29.18
N GLU A 304 -28.05 -16.31 28.21
CA GLU A 304 -27.79 -17.75 28.36
C GLU A 304 -26.31 -18.02 28.65
N PHE A 305 -25.38 -17.35 27.94
CA PHE A 305 -23.95 -17.46 28.23
C PHE A 305 -23.58 -16.89 29.61
N ALA A 306 -24.08 -15.69 29.94
CA ALA A 306 -23.82 -15.04 31.22
C ALA A 306 -24.34 -15.87 32.41
N ALA A 307 -25.54 -16.45 32.30
CA ALA A 307 -26.12 -17.30 33.35
C ALA A 307 -25.34 -18.60 33.59
N ARG A 308 -24.60 -19.09 32.59
CA ARG A 308 -23.70 -20.26 32.69
C ARG A 308 -22.27 -19.89 33.10
N GLY A 309 -21.96 -18.60 33.22
CA GLY A 309 -20.60 -18.12 33.46
C GLY A 309 -19.65 -18.33 32.27
N GLU A 310 -20.19 -18.41 31.06
CA GLU A 310 -19.42 -18.67 29.84
C GLU A 310 -18.98 -17.36 29.17
N TRP A 311 -17.70 -17.05 29.28
CA TRP A 311 -17.10 -15.78 28.86
C TRP A 311 -16.09 -15.93 27.71
N ASN A 312 -16.40 -16.76 26.71
CA ASN A 312 -15.51 -16.98 25.57
C ASN A 312 -15.36 -15.69 24.71
N PRO A 313 -14.14 -15.16 24.50
CA PRO A 313 -13.93 -13.94 23.73
C PRO A 313 -14.52 -13.96 22.33
N ASP A 314 -14.33 -15.04 21.58
CA ASP A 314 -14.72 -15.10 20.17
C ASP A 314 -16.25 -14.99 19.99
N ILE A 315 -17.02 -15.66 20.86
CA ILE A 315 -18.50 -15.60 20.86
C ILE A 315 -18.98 -14.20 21.23
N TRP A 316 -18.46 -13.64 22.32
CA TRP A 316 -18.89 -12.33 22.80
C TRP A 316 -18.49 -11.21 21.82
N GLU A 317 -17.32 -11.30 21.18
CA GLU A 317 -16.91 -10.39 20.11
C GLU A 317 -17.82 -10.48 18.89
N ALA A 318 -18.25 -11.68 18.48
CA ALA A 318 -19.22 -11.85 17.39
C ALA A 318 -20.57 -11.20 17.74
N ILE A 319 -21.08 -11.39 18.96
CA ILE A 319 -22.34 -10.79 19.42
C ILE A 319 -22.24 -9.25 19.43
N PHE A 320 -21.22 -8.70 20.08
CA PHE A 320 -21.05 -7.24 20.16
C PHE A 320 -20.75 -6.63 18.80
N GLY A 321 -19.98 -7.32 17.95
CA GLY A 321 -19.73 -6.91 16.58
C GLY A 321 -21.03 -6.83 15.77
N GLY A 322 -21.94 -7.79 15.94
CA GLY A 322 -23.25 -7.78 15.29
C GLY A 322 -24.10 -6.60 15.77
N TRP A 323 -24.13 -6.33 17.07
CA TRP A 323 -24.79 -5.14 17.63
C TRP A 323 -24.18 -3.83 17.15
N ALA A 324 -22.85 -3.80 16.96
CA ALA A 324 -22.15 -2.64 16.43
C ALA A 324 -22.51 -2.40 14.96
N GLN A 325 -22.78 -3.46 14.18
CA GLN A 325 -23.21 -3.35 12.80
C GLN A 325 -24.64 -2.82 12.67
N SER A 326 -25.59 -3.33 13.45
CA SER A 326 -26.99 -2.91 13.36
C SER A 326 -27.30 -1.62 14.12
N GLY A 327 -26.47 -1.27 15.11
CA GLY A 327 -26.73 -0.17 16.02
C GLY A 327 -27.75 -0.55 17.10
N LEU A 328 -27.66 0.11 18.26
CA LEU A 328 -28.57 -0.13 19.37
C LEU A 328 -29.46 1.08 19.61
N ASN A 329 -30.76 0.82 19.78
CA ASN A 329 -31.71 1.84 20.22
C ASN A 329 -31.62 2.08 21.74
N THR A 330 -32.38 3.07 22.21
CA THR A 330 -32.37 3.49 23.62
C THR A 330 -32.67 2.36 24.62
N ALA A 331 -33.70 1.55 24.36
CA ALA A 331 -34.08 0.45 25.26
C ALA A 331 -33.03 -0.67 25.27
N GLN A 332 -32.37 -0.90 24.14
CA GLN A 332 -31.30 -1.88 24.01
C GLN A 332 -30.03 -1.43 24.73
N TRP A 333 -29.69 -0.13 24.67
CA TRP A 333 -28.63 0.46 25.48
C TRP A 333 -28.88 0.34 26.97
N GLU A 334 -30.11 0.60 27.44
CA GLU A 334 -30.47 0.39 28.85
C GLU A 334 -30.22 -1.05 29.31
N ARG A 335 -30.55 -2.03 28.45
CA ARG A 335 -30.31 -3.45 28.72
C ARG A 335 -28.81 -3.72 28.86
N LEU A 336 -28.00 -3.30 27.89
CA LEU A 336 -26.55 -3.49 27.93
C LEU A 336 -25.89 -2.82 29.16
N LEU A 337 -26.29 -1.59 29.49
CA LEU A 337 -25.79 -0.86 30.66
C LEU A 337 -26.18 -1.54 31.99
N LYS A 338 -27.31 -2.24 32.05
CA LYS A 338 -27.69 -3.06 33.21
C LYS A 338 -26.87 -4.34 33.26
N LEU A 339 -26.63 -4.98 32.12
CA LEU A 339 -25.80 -6.19 32.04
C LEU A 339 -24.37 -5.93 32.50
N SER A 340 -23.73 -4.85 32.05
CA SER A 340 -22.36 -4.52 32.48
C SER A 340 -22.24 -4.23 33.98
N LYS A 341 -23.31 -3.74 34.62
CA LYS A 341 -23.37 -3.54 36.08
C LYS A 341 -23.53 -4.84 36.84
N ASN A 342 -24.35 -5.76 36.32
CA ASN A 342 -24.64 -7.03 36.97
C ASN A 342 -23.53 -8.08 36.75
N HIS A 343 -22.83 -8.00 35.62
CA HIS A 343 -21.77 -8.91 35.21
C HIS A 343 -20.52 -8.11 34.75
N PRO A 344 -19.64 -7.71 35.69
CA PRO A 344 -18.43 -6.95 35.37
C PRO A 344 -17.48 -7.66 34.39
N GLU A 345 -17.57 -8.99 34.25
CA GLU A 345 -16.79 -9.80 33.31
C GLU A 345 -17.02 -9.38 31.85
N VAL A 346 -18.17 -8.78 31.53
CA VAL A 346 -18.46 -8.20 30.22
C VAL A 346 -17.42 -7.13 29.83
N LEU A 347 -16.84 -6.43 30.80
CA LEU A 347 -15.89 -5.35 30.55
C LEU A 347 -14.55 -5.85 29.97
N GLN A 348 -14.25 -7.15 30.09
CA GLN A 348 -13.04 -7.75 29.49
C GLN A 348 -13.07 -7.73 27.96
N PHE A 349 -14.25 -7.65 27.34
CA PHE A 349 -14.42 -7.52 25.88
C PHE A 349 -14.25 -6.07 25.44
N THR A 350 -13.19 -5.43 25.92
CA THR A 350 -13.02 -3.99 25.92
C THR A 350 -13.00 -3.41 24.51
N ARG A 351 -12.33 -4.08 23.58
CA ARG A 351 -12.22 -3.66 22.17
C ARG A 351 -13.59 -3.62 21.47
N ALA A 352 -14.37 -4.69 21.60
CA ALA A 352 -15.68 -4.81 20.95
C ALA A 352 -16.70 -3.81 21.53
N LEU A 353 -16.70 -3.62 22.85
CA LEU A 353 -17.56 -2.62 23.50
C LEU A 353 -17.14 -1.18 23.18
N ALA A 354 -15.83 -0.91 23.07
CA ALA A 354 -15.33 0.40 22.62
C ALA A 354 -15.75 0.70 21.18
N GLU A 355 -15.74 -0.29 20.28
CA GLU A 355 -16.24 -0.15 18.92
C GLU A 355 -17.75 0.15 18.89
N LEU A 356 -18.54 -0.55 19.69
CA LEU A 356 -19.98 -0.33 19.82
C LEU A 356 -20.28 1.10 20.30
N LEU A 357 -19.57 1.57 21.33
CA LEU A 357 -19.67 2.95 21.84
C LEU A 357 -19.31 3.98 20.77
N LEU A 358 -18.18 3.75 20.07
CA LEU A 358 -17.71 4.64 19.02
C LEU A 358 -18.70 4.74 17.87
N LYS A 359 -19.27 3.62 17.41
CA LYS A 359 -20.30 3.62 16.36
C LYS A 359 -21.56 4.36 16.81
N ALA A 360 -21.96 4.27 18.07
CA ALA A 360 -23.11 5.00 18.59
C ALA A 360 -22.96 6.53 18.54
N VAL A 361 -21.75 7.05 18.78
CA VAL A 361 -21.50 8.50 18.69
C VAL A 361 -21.20 8.98 17.27
N LYS A 362 -20.70 8.10 16.39
CA LYS A 362 -20.55 8.39 14.95
C LYS A 362 -21.91 8.40 14.24
N ASN A 363 -22.72 7.36 14.44
CA ASN A 363 -24.08 7.20 13.91
C ASN A 363 -25.12 7.74 14.90
N TRP A 364 -24.96 9.02 15.27
CA TRP A 364 -25.69 9.62 16.37
C TRP A 364 -27.20 9.75 16.12
N GLU A 365 -27.98 9.15 17.01
CA GLU A 365 -29.42 9.39 17.11
C GLU A 365 -29.73 10.31 18.29
N GLU A 366 -30.58 11.32 18.10
CA GLU A 366 -30.92 12.28 19.16
C GLU A 366 -31.58 11.64 20.40
N GLY A 367 -32.22 10.48 20.23
CA GLY A 367 -32.74 9.68 21.35
C GLY A 367 -31.67 9.20 22.34
N LEU A 368 -30.39 9.14 21.94
CA LEU A 368 -29.27 8.76 22.80
C LEU A 368 -28.73 9.91 23.66
N ARG A 369 -29.17 11.16 23.42
CA ARG A 369 -28.71 12.34 24.19
C ARG A 369 -28.85 12.18 25.71
N PRO A 370 -29.96 11.65 26.27
CA PRO A 370 -30.10 11.41 27.70
C PRO A 370 -29.14 10.33 28.24
N PHE A 371 -28.66 9.43 27.37
CA PHE A 371 -27.80 8.30 27.73
C PHE A 371 -26.31 8.62 27.65
N LEU A 372 -25.93 9.75 27.06
CA LEU A 372 -24.54 10.08 26.79
C LEU A 372 -23.64 10.01 28.04
N SER A 373 -24.13 10.48 29.18
CA SER A 373 -23.40 10.38 30.46
C SER A 373 -23.22 8.93 30.93
N SER A 374 -24.18 8.04 30.65
CA SER A 374 -24.08 6.62 30.96
C SER A 374 -23.13 5.89 30.01
N LEU A 375 -23.11 6.27 28.73
CA LEU A 375 -22.16 5.75 27.75
C LEU A 375 -20.73 6.17 28.10
N GLU A 376 -20.53 7.41 28.53
CA GLU A 376 -19.25 7.90 29.04
C GLU A 376 -18.81 7.17 30.30
N ALA A 377 -19.73 6.91 31.24
CA ALA A 377 -19.40 6.14 32.43
C ALA A 377 -18.98 4.70 32.10
N LEU A 378 -19.59 4.08 31.07
CA LEU A 378 -19.16 2.79 30.57
C LEU A 378 -17.77 2.89 29.92
N ALA A 379 -17.51 3.91 29.10
CA ALA A 379 -16.18 4.16 28.53
C ALA A 379 -15.11 4.35 29.61
N ASP A 380 -15.43 5.04 30.70
CA ASP A 380 -14.51 5.23 31.84
C ASP A 380 -14.20 3.90 32.57
N GLN A 381 -15.16 2.96 32.61
CA GLN A 381 -14.92 1.61 33.13
C GLN A 381 -14.05 0.78 32.19
N LEU A 382 -14.34 0.81 30.89
CA LEU A 382 -13.57 0.13 29.85
C LEU A 382 -12.14 0.63 29.79
N TRP A 383 -11.93 1.95 29.97
CA TRP A 383 -10.59 2.53 30.04
C TRP A 383 -9.76 1.96 31.18
N LYS A 384 -10.35 1.80 32.37
CA LYS A 384 -9.65 1.20 33.53
C LYS A 384 -9.18 -0.22 33.22
N VAL A 385 -9.99 -1.01 32.51
CA VAL A 385 -9.58 -2.36 32.07
C VAL A 385 -8.46 -2.27 31.06
N ALA A 386 -8.62 -1.46 30.00
CA ALA A 386 -7.63 -1.27 28.94
C ALA A 386 -6.27 -0.79 29.46
N GLU A 387 -6.25 0.05 30.50
CA GLU A 387 -5.03 0.55 31.13
C GLU A 387 -4.28 -0.53 31.93
N THR A 388 -5.00 -1.49 32.50
CA THR A 388 -4.42 -2.61 33.26
C THR A 388 -4.01 -3.80 32.40
N THR A 389 -4.53 -3.91 31.19
CA THR A 389 -4.17 -5.00 30.27
C THR A 389 -2.74 -4.80 29.76
N SER A 390 -1.85 -5.73 30.11
CA SER A 390 -0.47 -5.72 29.64
C SER A 390 -0.40 -6.21 28.19
N GLU A 391 -0.44 -5.28 27.24
CA GLU A 391 -0.16 -5.56 25.83
C GLU A 391 1.24 -5.08 25.46
N MET A 392 2.01 -5.91 24.73
CA MET A 392 3.28 -5.47 24.17
C MET A 392 3.00 -4.44 23.07
N ILE A 393 3.46 -3.22 23.29
CA ILE A 393 3.52 -2.20 22.27
C ILE A 393 4.62 -2.62 21.28
N ARG A 394 4.22 -3.19 20.15
CA ARG A 394 5.13 -3.34 19.03
C ARG A 394 5.30 -1.95 18.43
N ALA A 395 6.53 -1.45 18.38
CA ALA A 395 6.88 -0.31 17.54
C ALA A 395 6.59 -0.71 16.10
N SER A 396 5.36 -0.45 15.66
CA SER A 396 4.96 -0.57 14.27
C SER A 396 5.25 0.77 13.62
N GLY A 397 5.71 0.75 12.37
CA GLY A 397 5.82 1.97 11.58
C GLY A 397 4.47 2.67 11.31
N ASP A 398 3.36 2.12 11.83
CA ASP A 398 2.01 2.60 11.64
C ASP A 398 1.23 2.66 12.96
N TRP A 399 1.60 3.65 13.78
CA TRP A 399 0.93 4.00 15.03
C TRP A 399 -0.57 4.30 14.85
N LEU A 400 -0.99 4.76 13.68
CA LEU A 400 -2.36 5.22 13.44
C LEU A 400 -3.32 4.07 13.17
N LEU A 401 -2.97 3.14 12.27
CA LEU A 401 -3.75 1.91 12.09
C LEU A 401 -3.79 1.09 13.39
N SER A 402 -2.68 1.09 14.15
CA SER A 402 -2.61 0.47 15.47
C SER A 402 -3.59 1.13 16.45
N ALA A 403 -3.68 2.47 16.46
CA ALA A 403 -4.62 3.19 17.31
C ALA A 403 -6.08 2.90 16.95
N PHE A 404 -6.44 2.83 15.67
CA PHE A 404 -7.80 2.49 15.24
C PHE A 404 -8.20 1.05 15.57
N SER A 405 -7.24 0.13 15.58
CA SER A 405 -7.46 -1.29 15.88
C SER A 405 -7.39 -1.62 17.37
N HIS A 406 -6.87 -0.73 18.22
CA HIS A 406 -6.77 -0.92 19.68
C HIS A 406 -7.97 -0.32 20.44
N ALA A 407 -8.31 -0.92 21.60
CA ALA A 407 -9.35 -0.39 22.50
C ALA A 407 -9.10 1.06 22.99
N GLY A 408 -7.87 1.42 23.37
CA GLY A 408 -7.52 2.75 23.88
C GLY A 408 -7.73 3.85 22.83
N GLY A 409 -7.29 3.64 21.58
CA GLY A 409 -7.55 4.59 20.50
C GLY A 409 -9.04 4.75 20.21
N ARG A 410 -9.81 3.66 20.15
CA ARG A 410 -11.28 3.73 20.00
C ARG A 410 -11.98 4.48 21.13
N LEU A 411 -11.56 4.30 22.39
CA LEU A 411 -12.12 5.02 23.54
C LEU A 411 -11.76 6.51 23.51
N ALA A 412 -10.53 6.85 23.16
CA ALA A 412 -10.11 8.24 22.96
C ALA A 412 -10.94 8.91 21.85
N GLU A 413 -11.12 8.23 20.72
CA GLU A 413 -11.96 8.71 19.62
C GLU A 413 -13.42 8.86 20.05
N PHE A 414 -13.96 7.87 20.78
CA PHE A 414 -15.30 7.95 21.36
C PHE A 414 -15.48 9.21 22.21
N TRP A 415 -14.54 9.53 23.10
CA TRP A 415 -14.64 10.74 23.93
C TRP A 415 -14.61 12.02 23.10
N VAL A 416 -13.78 12.09 22.05
CA VAL A 416 -13.76 13.25 21.14
C VAL A 416 -15.12 13.42 20.45
N TYR A 417 -15.71 12.35 19.93
CA TYR A 417 -17.04 12.42 19.31
C TYR A 417 -18.15 12.71 20.32
N ALA A 418 -18.13 12.08 21.49
CA ALA A 418 -19.08 12.35 22.58
C ALA A 418 -19.05 13.84 22.98
N LEU A 419 -17.85 14.40 23.09
CA LEU A 419 -17.64 15.82 23.37
C LEU A 419 -18.23 16.71 22.26
N TYR A 420 -17.99 16.35 20.99
CA TYR A 420 -18.63 17.02 19.86
C TYR A 420 -20.17 17.00 19.98
N ARG A 421 -20.78 15.86 20.33
CA ARG A 421 -22.24 15.75 20.54
C ARG A 421 -22.74 16.60 21.70
N ARG A 422 -21.98 16.74 22.79
CA ARG A 422 -22.33 17.63 23.91
C ARG A 422 -22.31 19.11 23.53
N GLN A 423 -21.43 19.49 22.62
CA GLN A 423 -21.30 20.86 22.14
C GLN A 423 -22.29 21.18 21.01
N ALA A 424 -22.78 20.15 20.29
CA ALA A 424 -23.80 20.28 19.27
C ALA A 424 -25.13 20.80 19.87
N GLY A 425 -25.49 22.03 19.51
CA GLY A 425 -26.70 22.73 19.97
C GLY A 425 -26.45 23.91 20.92
N LYS A 426 -25.21 24.15 21.38
CA LYS A 426 -24.86 25.26 22.30
C LYS A 426 -24.53 26.60 21.63
N GLY A 427 -24.75 26.74 20.32
CA GLY A 427 -24.57 28.01 19.60
C GLY A 427 -23.17 28.64 19.77
N LYS A 428 -23.13 29.98 19.96
CA LYS A 428 -21.91 30.77 20.19
C LYS A 428 -21.42 30.75 21.65
N GLU A 429 -22.17 30.16 22.58
CA GLU A 429 -21.76 29.93 23.97
C GLU A 429 -20.97 28.62 24.10
N ARG A 430 -19.95 28.45 23.25
CA ARG A 430 -19.03 27.31 23.38
C ARG A 430 -18.19 27.51 24.63
N VAL A 431 -18.62 26.90 25.72
CA VAL A 431 -17.81 26.70 26.93
C VAL A 431 -16.65 25.78 26.53
N GLY A 432 -15.44 26.10 26.98
CA GLY A 432 -14.23 25.30 26.75
C GLY A 432 -14.35 23.86 27.26
N LEU A 433 -13.23 23.13 27.29
CA LEU A 433 -13.25 21.71 27.65
C LEU A 433 -13.89 21.51 29.05
N PRO A 434 -14.95 20.70 29.18
CA PRO A 434 -15.55 20.43 30.48
C PRO A 434 -14.55 19.69 31.40
N GLY A 435 -14.63 19.93 32.71
CA GLY A 435 -13.72 19.33 33.72
C GLY A 435 -13.50 17.82 33.56
N PRO A 436 -14.56 17.00 33.46
CA PRO A 436 -14.42 15.54 33.28
C PRO A 436 -13.65 15.15 32.01
N TYR A 437 -13.74 15.95 30.93
CA TYR A 437 -12.96 15.70 29.72
C TYR A 437 -11.50 16.11 29.90
N LYS A 438 -11.21 17.21 30.60
CA LYS A 438 -9.82 17.58 30.93
C LYS A 438 -9.13 16.46 31.70
N GLU A 439 -9.82 15.85 32.68
CA GLU A 439 -9.31 14.72 33.44
C GLU A 439 -9.05 13.48 32.58
N ARG A 440 -10.02 13.08 31.73
CA ARG A 440 -9.87 11.95 30.80
C ARG A 440 -8.68 12.14 29.86
N LEU A 441 -8.61 13.31 29.21
CA LEU A 441 -7.56 13.59 28.24
C LEU A 441 -6.18 13.75 28.90
N ALA A 442 -6.10 14.37 30.07
CA ALA A 442 -4.84 14.47 30.83
C ALA A 442 -4.32 13.10 31.27
N ARG A 443 -5.22 12.15 31.58
CA ARG A 443 -4.84 10.75 31.88
C ARG A 443 -4.25 10.05 30.66
N ILE A 444 -4.81 10.26 29.46
CA ILE A 444 -4.23 9.74 28.21
C ILE A 444 -2.82 10.30 27.99
N ILE A 445 -2.62 11.59 28.25
CA ILE A 445 -1.33 12.26 28.03
C ILE A 445 -0.25 11.74 28.98
N SER A 446 -0.58 11.58 30.27
CA SER A 446 0.41 11.30 31.32
C SER A 446 0.72 9.81 31.56
N CYS A 447 -0.16 8.89 31.13
CA CYS A 447 0.00 7.46 31.40
C CYS A 447 0.88 6.77 30.35
N THR A 448 1.56 5.68 30.72
CA THR A 448 2.46 4.90 29.85
C THR A 448 1.84 3.58 29.35
N SER A 449 0.57 3.31 29.65
CA SER A 449 -0.10 2.09 29.18
C SER A 449 -0.25 2.07 27.64
N ALA A 450 -0.38 0.87 27.07
CA ALA A 450 -0.66 0.72 25.63
C ALA A 450 -1.91 1.50 25.20
N ALA A 451 -2.95 1.51 26.03
CA ALA A 451 -4.15 2.32 25.79
C ALA A 451 -3.85 3.83 25.74
N ALA A 452 -2.99 4.34 26.62
CA ALA A 452 -2.61 5.75 26.64
C ALA A 452 -1.77 6.14 25.41
N VAL A 453 -0.83 5.29 25.00
CA VAL A 453 -0.07 5.43 23.75
C VAL A 453 -1.01 5.60 22.55
N MET A 454 -1.95 4.66 22.38
CA MET A 454 -2.92 4.73 21.28
C MET A 454 -3.85 5.94 21.39
N GLY A 455 -4.19 6.34 22.61
CA GLY A 455 -4.97 7.54 22.85
C GLY A 455 -4.25 8.82 22.40
N ARG A 456 -2.94 8.96 22.66
CA ARG A 456 -2.16 10.15 22.24
C ARG A 456 -2.14 10.35 20.74
N VAL A 457 -2.02 9.25 19.97
CA VAL A 457 -2.11 9.28 18.50
C VAL A 457 -3.44 9.91 18.06
N ILE A 458 -4.55 9.54 18.69
CA ILE A 458 -5.88 10.08 18.41
C ILE A 458 -6.01 11.55 18.85
N LEU A 459 -5.42 11.94 19.99
CA LEU A 459 -5.46 13.34 20.43
C LEU A 459 -4.70 14.25 19.46
N ALA A 460 -3.55 13.81 18.96
CA ALA A 460 -2.77 14.56 17.97
C ALA A 460 -3.50 14.67 16.63
N ASN A 461 -4.13 13.58 16.16
CA ASN A 461 -5.04 13.59 15.01
C ASN A 461 -6.16 14.64 15.18
N GLN A 462 -6.72 14.77 16.39
CA GLN A 462 -7.84 15.67 16.70
C GLN A 462 -7.42 17.07 17.20
N LEU A 463 -6.15 17.46 17.02
CA LEU A 463 -5.58 18.71 17.54
C LEU A 463 -6.40 19.94 17.13
N HIS A 464 -6.80 20.05 15.85
CA HIS A 464 -7.58 21.18 15.37
C HIS A 464 -8.92 21.35 16.12
N PHE A 465 -9.62 20.24 16.38
CA PHE A 465 -10.89 20.26 17.09
C PHE A 465 -10.70 20.69 18.55
N LEU A 466 -9.72 20.10 19.24
CA LEU A 466 -9.39 20.44 20.63
C LEU A 466 -8.98 21.91 20.76
N PHE A 467 -8.13 22.41 19.84
CA PHE A 467 -7.69 23.81 19.82
C PHE A 467 -8.85 24.78 19.57
N THR A 468 -9.78 24.41 18.68
CA THR A 468 -10.99 25.22 18.41
C THR A 468 -11.90 25.30 19.63
N LEU A 469 -11.91 24.26 20.46
CA LEU A 469 -12.75 24.19 21.65
C LEU A 469 -12.12 24.87 22.88
N ASP A 470 -10.84 24.61 23.16
CA ASP A 470 -10.11 25.18 24.30
C ASP A 470 -8.63 25.40 23.93
N ARG A 471 -8.32 26.62 23.48
CA ARG A 471 -6.97 27.01 23.02
C ARG A 471 -5.92 26.90 24.12
N GLY A 472 -6.25 27.37 25.32
CA GLY A 472 -5.32 27.38 26.46
C GLY A 472 -4.94 25.98 26.86
N TRP A 473 -5.95 25.12 27.08
CA TRP A 473 -5.69 23.73 27.47
C TRP A 473 -4.92 22.96 26.39
N THR A 474 -5.26 23.14 25.10
CA THR A 474 -4.59 22.43 24.00
C THR A 474 -3.13 22.85 23.85
N ARG A 475 -2.80 24.13 24.04
CA ARG A 475 -1.42 24.63 24.06
C ARG A 475 -0.59 24.06 25.21
N GLU A 476 -1.20 23.92 26.37
CA GLU A 476 -0.51 23.42 27.57
C GLU A 476 -0.33 21.90 27.57
N ASN A 477 -1.21 21.14 26.88
CA ASN A 477 -1.31 19.70 27.09
C ASN A 477 -1.16 18.84 25.82
N VAL A 478 -1.60 19.32 24.65
CA VAL A 478 -1.59 18.52 23.40
C VAL A 478 -0.44 18.92 22.47
N ILE A 479 -0.21 20.22 22.28
CA ILE A 479 0.90 20.70 21.45
C ILE A 479 2.26 20.17 21.95
N PRO A 480 2.55 20.12 23.27
CA PRO A 480 3.80 19.56 23.77
C PRO A 480 4.02 18.08 23.44
N LEU A 481 2.96 17.32 23.10
CA LEU A 481 3.13 15.94 22.63
C LEU A 481 3.92 15.85 21.33
N LEU A 482 3.94 16.91 20.52
CA LEU A 482 4.66 16.96 19.25
C LEU A 482 6.12 17.43 19.41
N ASP A 483 6.55 17.74 20.63
CA ASP A 483 7.91 18.25 20.90
C ASP A 483 8.89 17.10 21.12
N TRP A 484 9.78 16.91 20.13
CA TRP A 484 10.81 15.88 20.16
C TRP A 484 11.84 16.09 21.27
N ALA A 485 12.03 17.34 21.71
CA ALA A 485 12.94 17.67 22.80
C ALA A 485 12.34 17.36 24.18
N ALA A 486 11.00 17.32 24.29
CA ALA A 486 10.31 17.01 25.53
C ALA A 486 10.24 15.50 25.76
N ASP A 487 9.73 14.75 24.78
CA ASP A 487 9.66 13.30 24.82
C ASP A 487 9.61 12.71 23.40
N ARG A 488 10.66 11.98 23.04
CA ARG A 488 10.84 11.44 21.69
C ARG A 488 9.77 10.40 21.32
N GLU A 489 9.34 9.59 22.29
CA GLU A 489 8.36 8.53 22.04
C GLU A 489 6.96 9.12 21.85
N HIS A 490 6.60 10.10 22.69
CA HIS A 490 5.36 10.85 22.52
C HIS A 490 5.32 11.62 21.20
N ALA A 491 6.42 12.26 20.83
CA ALA A 491 6.53 13.00 19.57
C ALA A 491 6.31 12.07 18.38
N GLU A 492 6.95 10.90 18.33
CA GLU A 492 6.74 9.94 17.25
C GLU A 492 5.26 9.54 17.11
N GLN A 493 4.63 9.16 18.23
CA GLN A 493 3.21 8.78 18.26
C GLN A 493 2.30 9.92 17.79
N ALA A 494 2.54 11.14 18.30
CA ALA A 494 1.74 12.31 17.99
C ALA A 494 1.91 12.76 16.54
N TRP A 495 3.14 12.75 16.01
CA TRP A 495 3.41 13.12 14.62
C TRP A 495 2.77 12.15 13.64
N HIS A 496 2.76 10.84 13.92
CA HIS A 496 2.03 9.87 13.11
C HIS A 496 0.52 10.17 13.09
N GLY A 497 -0.07 10.45 14.25
CA GLY A 497 -1.49 10.82 14.31
C GLY A 497 -1.83 12.11 13.58
N TYR A 498 -0.98 13.14 13.74
CA TYR A 498 -1.21 14.47 13.21
C TYR A 498 -0.97 14.57 11.70
N LEU A 499 0.07 13.93 11.14
CA LEU A 499 0.40 14.05 9.72
C LEU A 499 -0.57 13.31 8.79
N TRP A 500 -1.20 12.23 9.25
CA TRP A 500 -2.06 11.42 8.37
C TRP A 500 -3.48 11.97 8.21
N TYR A 501 -4.10 12.36 9.32
CA TYR A 501 -5.51 12.81 9.34
C TYR A 501 -5.71 14.09 10.15
N GLY A 502 -4.64 14.67 10.69
CA GLY A 502 -4.72 15.94 11.40
C GLY A 502 -5.03 17.09 10.45
N ARG A 503 -6.00 17.92 10.84
CA ARG A 503 -6.38 19.09 10.03
C ARG A 503 -5.42 20.25 10.29
N LEU A 504 -4.80 20.75 9.21
CA LEU A 504 -4.07 22.01 9.24
C LEU A 504 -5.02 23.19 9.47
N SER A 505 -4.62 24.12 10.32
CA SER A 505 -5.37 25.36 10.54
C SER A 505 -4.46 26.47 11.01
N GLU A 506 -4.72 27.70 10.55
CA GLU A 506 -3.93 28.89 10.85
C GLU A 506 -3.70 29.17 12.35
N PRO A 507 -4.72 29.13 13.24
CA PRO A 507 -4.54 29.60 14.61
C PRO A 507 -3.44 28.92 15.45
N PRO A 508 -3.25 27.58 15.41
CA PRO A 508 -2.14 26.91 16.10
C PRO A 508 -0.79 26.94 15.36
N LEU A 509 -0.72 27.37 14.09
CA LEU A 509 0.52 27.30 13.31
C LEU A 509 1.72 27.99 13.98
N PRO A 510 1.60 29.18 14.60
CA PRO A 510 2.75 29.81 15.26
C PRO A 510 3.36 28.94 16.37
N ASP A 511 2.55 28.16 17.07
CA ASP A 511 2.99 27.24 18.12
C ASP A 511 3.56 25.93 17.52
N LEU A 512 3.09 25.52 16.34
CA LEU A 512 3.47 24.28 15.66
C LEU A 512 4.71 24.41 14.78
N LEU A 513 4.97 25.58 14.19
CA LEU A 513 6.08 25.79 13.26
C LEU A 513 7.46 25.40 13.85
N PRO A 514 7.81 25.76 15.11
CA PRO A 514 9.04 25.26 15.73
C PRO A 514 9.10 23.74 15.84
N LEU A 515 7.96 23.07 16.02
CA LEU A 515 7.88 21.62 16.12
C LEU A 515 8.02 20.96 14.74
N TYR A 516 7.49 21.59 13.68
CA TYR A 516 7.76 21.17 12.30
C TYR A 516 9.25 21.25 11.96
N GLU A 517 9.96 22.29 12.41
CA GLU A 517 11.41 22.40 12.24
C GLU A 517 12.15 21.20 12.85
N GLN A 518 11.75 20.75 14.05
CA GLN A 518 12.28 19.53 14.66
C GLN A 518 11.90 18.27 13.86
N ALA A 519 10.63 18.15 13.46
CA ALA A 519 10.13 17.00 12.71
C ALA A 519 10.83 16.82 11.35
N CYS A 520 11.19 17.91 10.67
CA CYS A 520 12.01 17.91 9.45
C CYS A 520 13.35 17.19 9.66
N CYS A 521 13.96 17.28 10.85
CA CYS A 521 15.19 16.58 11.18
C CYS A 521 14.92 15.12 11.60
N GLU A 522 13.93 14.92 12.47
CA GLU A 522 13.71 13.63 13.14
C GLU A 522 13.03 12.59 12.24
N LEU A 523 12.04 13.00 11.46
CA LEU A 523 11.28 12.10 10.59
C LEU A 523 11.97 11.82 9.25
N GLN A 524 13.08 12.50 8.92
CA GLN A 524 13.80 12.26 7.67
C GLN A 524 14.31 10.81 7.56
N ARG A 525 14.55 10.14 8.68
CA ARG A 525 14.96 8.72 8.74
C ARG A 525 13.78 7.75 8.90
N GLY A 526 12.56 8.25 9.01
CA GLY A 526 11.35 7.46 9.18
C GLY A 526 10.87 6.79 7.87
N PRO A 527 9.81 5.97 7.96
CA PRO A 527 9.18 5.32 6.80
C PRO A 527 8.82 6.30 5.67
N ASP A 528 8.78 5.79 4.43
CA ASP A 528 8.56 6.63 3.24
C ASP A 528 7.20 7.36 3.29
N GLU A 529 6.17 6.74 3.89
CA GLU A 529 4.83 7.31 4.04
C GLU A 529 4.78 8.50 4.99
N ILE A 530 5.40 8.42 6.17
CA ILE A 530 5.38 9.54 7.13
C ILE A 530 6.17 10.74 6.60
N ARG A 531 7.28 10.49 5.87
CA ARG A 531 8.04 11.53 5.18
C ARG A 531 7.20 12.22 4.13
N ARG A 532 6.45 11.45 3.33
CA ARG A 532 5.53 12.00 2.32
C ARG A 532 4.47 12.92 2.95
N HIS A 533 3.83 12.48 4.04
CA HIS A 533 2.83 13.29 4.72
C HIS A 533 3.40 14.56 5.38
N LEU A 534 4.62 14.49 5.92
CA LEU A 534 5.34 15.67 6.39
C LEU A 534 5.54 16.68 5.25
N HIS A 535 6.02 16.24 4.09
CA HIS A 535 6.21 17.10 2.92
C HIS A 535 4.90 17.73 2.43
N GLU A 536 3.80 16.96 2.44
CA GLU A 536 2.45 17.45 2.11
C GLU A 536 2.01 18.55 3.08
N HIS A 537 2.22 18.38 4.38
CA HIS A 537 1.92 19.42 5.36
C HIS A 537 2.76 20.69 5.15
N LEU A 538 4.09 20.55 4.95
CA LEU A 538 4.96 21.70 4.71
C LEU A 538 4.57 22.46 3.43
N ALA A 539 4.20 21.74 2.36
CA ALA A 539 3.71 22.34 1.13
C ALA A 539 2.37 23.06 1.33
N ALA A 540 1.40 22.41 1.99
CA ALA A 540 0.11 23.00 2.28
C ALA A 540 0.24 24.27 3.16
N ILE A 541 1.14 24.28 4.15
CA ILE A 541 1.43 25.48 4.96
C ILE A 541 2.05 26.58 4.08
N ALA A 542 2.99 26.26 3.18
CA ALA A 542 3.62 27.26 2.32
C ALA A 542 2.67 27.83 1.24
N VAL A 543 1.74 27.02 0.75
CA VAL A 543 0.80 27.37 -0.33
C VAL A 543 -0.43 28.11 0.22
N TYR A 544 -1.08 27.57 1.25
CA TYR A 544 -2.33 28.14 1.78
C TYR A 544 -2.13 29.07 2.99
N GLY A 545 -0.93 29.07 3.56
CA GLY A 545 -0.58 29.88 4.72
C GLY A 545 -0.76 31.38 4.47
N ILE A 546 -1.33 32.10 5.44
CA ILE A 546 -1.43 33.58 5.37
C ILE A 546 -0.03 34.19 5.39
N ALA A 547 0.85 33.69 6.26
CA ALA A 547 2.22 34.15 6.36
C ALA A 547 3.05 33.78 5.11
N ASP A 548 4.02 34.63 4.78
CA ASP A 548 5.02 34.32 3.77
C ASP A 548 6.00 33.26 4.34
N PRO A 549 6.15 32.08 3.72
CA PRO A 549 6.94 30.99 4.28
C PRO A 549 8.44 31.30 4.39
N LEU A 550 8.92 32.32 3.65
CA LEU A 550 10.30 32.79 3.75
C LEU A 550 10.46 33.81 4.90
N GLN A 551 9.39 34.52 5.27
CA GLN A 551 9.38 35.45 6.39
C GLN A 551 9.24 34.65 7.70
N GLY A 552 10.31 34.64 8.51
CA GLY A 552 10.41 33.83 9.73
C GLY A 552 11.34 32.60 9.58
N GLY A 553 11.73 32.28 8.34
CA GLY A 553 12.83 31.34 8.06
C GLY A 553 12.55 29.87 8.36
N TRP A 554 11.34 29.49 8.81
CA TRP A 554 11.00 28.10 9.13
C TRP A 554 11.18 27.18 7.91
N LEU A 555 10.77 27.63 6.72
CA LEU A 555 10.93 26.85 5.50
C LEU A 555 12.41 26.59 5.20
N ASN A 556 13.26 27.62 5.33
CA ASN A 556 14.70 27.47 5.11
C ASN A 556 15.34 26.51 6.12
N LYS A 557 14.95 26.58 7.40
CA LYS A 557 15.46 25.65 8.41
C LYS A 557 15.01 24.21 8.14
N CYS A 558 13.75 24.01 7.75
CA CYS A 558 13.27 22.69 7.34
C CYS A 558 14.02 22.17 6.11
N LEU A 559 14.21 22.99 5.07
CA LEU A 559 14.96 22.58 3.88
C LEU A 559 16.44 22.29 4.16
N LEU A 560 17.05 22.95 5.15
CA LEU A 560 18.40 22.61 5.62
C LEU A 560 18.44 21.28 6.36
N ALA A 561 17.43 21.03 7.21
CA ALA A 561 17.30 19.78 7.92
C ALA A 561 17.04 18.61 6.96
N LEU A 562 16.24 18.83 5.92
CA LEU A 562 15.96 17.85 4.87
C LEU A 562 17.18 17.62 3.97
N GLY A 563 17.57 16.36 3.80
CA GLY A 563 18.48 15.94 2.74
C GLY A 563 17.86 16.06 1.35
N GLU A 564 18.64 15.79 0.30
CA GLU A 564 18.20 15.95 -1.10
C GLU A 564 16.87 15.25 -1.41
N LEU A 565 16.73 13.97 -1.03
CA LEU A 565 15.48 13.22 -1.21
C LEU A 565 14.27 13.87 -0.52
N GLY A 566 14.49 14.51 0.64
CA GLY A 566 13.44 15.23 1.35
C GLY A 566 13.03 16.51 0.62
N ARG A 567 14.00 17.26 0.10
CA ARG A 567 13.73 18.47 -0.70
C ARG A 567 13.05 18.16 -2.02
N VAL A 568 13.40 17.05 -2.68
CA VAL A 568 12.67 16.52 -3.84
C VAL A 568 11.23 16.18 -3.47
N GLY A 569 11.02 15.47 -2.36
CA GLY A 569 9.68 15.13 -1.85
C GLY A 569 8.82 16.36 -1.52
N TRP A 570 9.42 17.39 -0.92
CA TRP A 570 8.80 18.69 -0.70
C TRP A 570 8.43 19.38 -2.02
N ALA A 571 9.33 19.40 -3.01
CA ALA A 571 9.06 20.02 -4.29
C ALA A 571 7.91 19.32 -5.04
N GLN A 572 7.82 17.99 -4.91
CA GLN A 572 6.73 17.19 -5.45
C GLN A 572 5.40 17.49 -4.75
N ALA A 573 5.43 17.69 -3.43
CA ALA A 573 4.24 18.08 -2.67
C ALA A 573 3.73 19.46 -3.10
N VAL A 574 4.61 20.45 -3.27
CA VAL A 574 4.25 21.77 -3.81
C VAL A 574 3.64 21.65 -5.21
N TRP A 575 4.21 20.81 -6.08
CA TRP A 575 3.63 20.56 -7.41
C TRP A 575 2.18 20.06 -7.34
N ARG A 576 1.87 19.12 -6.43
CA ARG A 576 0.49 18.60 -6.23
C ARG A 576 -0.48 19.69 -5.79
N GLU A 577 -0.03 20.59 -4.90
CA GLU A 577 -0.86 21.71 -4.47
C GLU A 577 -1.14 22.68 -5.62
N LEU A 578 -0.11 23.04 -6.41
CA LEU A 578 -0.27 23.91 -7.58
C LEU A 578 -1.24 23.32 -8.62
N ALA A 579 -1.22 22.00 -8.81
CA ALA A 579 -2.12 21.33 -9.75
C ALA A 579 -3.61 21.47 -9.39
N SER A 580 -3.91 21.74 -8.12
CA SER A 580 -5.28 21.88 -7.61
C SER A 580 -5.75 23.36 -7.55
N MET A 581 -4.89 24.31 -7.93
CA MET A 581 -5.15 25.75 -7.81
C MET A 581 -5.56 26.39 -9.14
N PRO A 582 -6.42 27.44 -9.10
CA PRO A 582 -6.73 28.26 -10.27
C PRO A 582 -5.52 29.14 -10.69
N GLU A 583 -5.48 29.54 -11.96
CA GLU A 583 -4.36 30.27 -12.57
C GLU A 583 -4.09 31.62 -11.87
N GLU A 584 -5.12 32.34 -11.41
CA GLU A 584 -4.94 33.58 -10.65
C GLU A 584 -4.29 33.32 -9.28
N GLY A 585 -4.61 32.18 -8.66
CA GLY A 585 -4.04 31.77 -7.38
C GLY A 585 -2.55 31.45 -7.50
N THR A 586 -2.14 30.76 -8.57
CA THR A 586 -0.73 30.41 -8.78
C THR A 586 0.13 31.64 -9.13
N ALA A 587 -0.42 32.62 -9.84
CA ALA A 587 0.23 33.91 -10.07
C ALA A 587 0.46 34.70 -8.77
N LEU A 588 -0.55 34.77 -7.89
CA LEU A 588 -0.41 35.45 -6.59
C LEU A 588 0.65 34.78 -5.69
N LEU A 589 0.75 33.45 -5.73
CA LEU A 589 1.79 32.72 -5.00
C LEU A 589 3.19 32.98 -5.54
N TRP A 590 3.32 33.09 -6.86
CA TRP A 590 4.56 33.45 -7.52
C TRP A 590 5.11 34.77 -6.99
N ASP A 591 4.26 35.80 -7.01
CA ASP A 591 4.61 37.15 -6.54
C ASP A 591 4.85 37.19 -5.02
N LYS A 592 4.07 36.41 -4.25
CA LYS A 592 4.17 36.39 -2.79
C LYS A 592 5.53 35.84 -2.32
N TRP A 593 5.95 34.68 -2.81
CA TRP A 593 7.16 34.04 -2.30
C TRP A 593 7.90 33.12 -3.28
N MET A 594 7.23 32.46 -4.23
CA MET A 594 7.89 31.40 -5.01
C MET A 594 9.03 31.92 -5.88
N ALA A 595 8.87 33.11 -6.49
CA ALA A 595 9.94 33.72 -7.29
C ALA A 595 11.20 33.95 -6.46
N ARG A 596 11.04 34.52 -5.25
CA ARG A 596 12.15 34.76 -4.32
C ARG A 596 12.73 33.46 -3.78
N TYR A 597 11.89 32.46 -3.52
CA TYR A 597 12.35 31.13 -3.13
C TYR A 597 13.25 30.52 -4.20
N TRP A 598 12.85 30.56 -5.47
CA TRP A 598 13.62 29.99 -6.56
C TRP A 598 14.96 30.71 -6.75
N VAL A 599 14.97 32.04 -6.72
CA VAL A 599 16.20 32.86 -6.75
C VAL A 599 17.12 32.50 -5.59
N ASN A 600 16.58 32.31 -4.38
CA ASN A 600 17.36 31.88 -3.23
C ASN A 600 18.00 30.51 -3.48
N ARG A 601 17.26 29.53 -4.01
CA ARG A 601 17.81 28.19 -4.32
C ARG A 601 18.91 28.23 -5.38
N ILE A 602 18.78 29.04 -6.43
CA ILE A 602 19.82 29.27 -7.44
C ILE A 602 21.09 29.84 -6.79
N ASN A 603 20.93 30.77 -5.84
CA ASN A 603 22.03 31.37 -5.09
C ASN A 603 22.54 30.52 -3.91
N GLY A 604 22.09 29.27 -3.78
CA GLY A 604 22.56 28.38 -2.72
C GLY A 604 21.90 28.56 -1.36
N ILE A 605 20.77 29.25 -1.27
CA ILE A 605 20.08 29.57 -0.02
C ILE A 605 18.76 28.76 0.09
N PRO A 606 18.58 27.95 1.15
CA PRO A 606 19.57 27.69 2.19
C PRO A 606 20.57 26.58 1.79
N ALA A 607 20.28 25.86 0.72
CA ALA A 607 21.18 24.91 0.07
C ALA A 607 21.06 25.04 -1.46
N PRO A 608 22.14 24.73 -2.21
CA PRO A 608 22.11 24.71 -3.68
C PRO A 608 20.97 23.89 -4.25
N LEU A 609 20.36 24.39 -5.33
CA LEU A 609 19.39 23.64 -6.11
C LEU A 609 20.10 22.47 -6.83
N THR A 610 19.69 21.23 -6.57
CA THR A 610 20.26 20.06 -7.24
C THR A 610 19.52 19.75 -8.54
N PRO A 611 20.14 19.02 -9.49
CA PRO A 611 19.46 18.57 -10.70
C PRO A 611 18.20 17.73 -10.42
N GLU A 612 18.18 16.90 -9.37
CA GLU A 612 17.01 16.09 -9.00
C GLU A 612 15.85 16.96 -8.48
N GLU A 613 16.13 17.98 -7.67
CA GLU A 613 15.13 18.96 -7.26
C GLU A 613 14.59 19.73 -8.48
N MET A 614 15.49 20.10 -9.41
CA MET A 614 15.12 20.84 -10.62
C MET A 614 14.23 20.01 -11.57
N LYS A 615 14.42 18.68 -11.68
CA LYS A 615 13.52 17.81 -12.45
C LYS A 615 12.06 17.96 -12.01
N VAL A 616 11.83 18.03 -10.71
CA VAL A 616 10.47 18.17 -10.14
C VAL A 616 9.98 19.61 -10.23
N MET A 617 10.83 20.58 -9.92
CA MET A 617 10.45 22.01 -10.00
C MET A 617 10.16 22.46 -11.44
N LEU A 618 10.74 21.79 -12.45
CA LEU A 618 10.38 22.01 -13.85
C LEU A 618 8.87 21.81 -14.09
N ASP A 619 8.26 20.80 -13.48
CA ASP A 619 6.82 20.53 -13.63
C ASP A 619 5.93 21.64 -13.03
N TRP A 620 6.47 22.51 -12.16
CA TRP A 620 5.73 23.67 -11.67
C TRP A 620 5.38 24.63 -12.82
N SER A 621 6.20 24.70 -13.88
CA SER A 621 5.98 25.62 -15.00
C SER A 621 4.65 25.36 -15.72
N VAL A 622 4.19 24.11 -15.72
CA VAL A 622 2.92 23.70 -16.34
C VAL A 622 1.71 24.31 -15.62
N HIS A 623 1.82 24.54 -14.30
CA HIS A 623 0.77 25.12 -13.46
C HIS A 623 0.94 26.63 -13.23
N LEU A 624 2.13 27.18 -13.51
CA LEU A 624 2.46 28.61 -13.39
C LEU A 624 2.29 29.37 -14.72
N ARG A 625 1.21 29.10 -15.46
CA ARG A 625 1.02 29.59 -16.85
C ARG A 625 0.91 31.11 -16.98
N ALA A 626 0.31 31.78 -16.00
CA ALA A 626 0.16 33.23 -16.00
C ALA A 626 1.52 33.96 -15.91
N VAL A 627 2.52 33.31 -15.30
CA VAL A 627 3.86 33.85 -15.07
C VAL A 627 4.93 33.06 -15.83
N PHE A 628 4.53 32.25 -16.81
CA PHE A 628 5.40 31.30 -17.51
C PHE A 628 6.72 31.89 -18.02
N PRO A 629 6.78 33.08 -18.64
CA PRO A 629 8.05 33.68 -19.07
C PRO A 629 9.06 33.85 -17.92
N GLN A 630 8.61 34.31 -16.75
CA GLN A 630 9.46 34.48 -15.57
C GLN A 630 9.94 33.13 -15.01
N VAL A 631 9.08 32.11 -15.08
CA VAL A 631 9.44 30.74 -14.66
C VAL A 631 10.52 30.18 -15.59
N VAL A 632 10.40 30.42 -16.90
CA VAL A 632 11.44 30.03 -17.87
C VAL A 632 12.78 30.71 -17.57
N ASP A 633 12.78 31.99 -17.20
CA ASP A 633 14.01 32.68 -16.80
C ASP A 633 14.69 32.00 -15.59
N MET A 634 13.90 31.54 -14.61
CA MET A 634 14.41 30.79 -13.46
C MET A 634 14.96 29.42 -13.85
N ILE A 635 14.26 28.69 -14.73
CA ILE A 635 14.69 27.38 -15.21
C ILE A 635 16.00 27.50 -15.98
N VAL A 636 16.10 28.44 -16.91
CA VAL A 636 17.31 28.64 -17.75
C VAL A 636 18.51 29.09 -16.91
N SER A 637 18.25 29.77 -15.78
CA SER A 637 19.28 30.17 -14.81
C SER A 637 19.62 29.07 -13.78
N SER A 638 18.94 27.92 -13.84
CA SER A 638 19.16 26.77 -12.96
C SER A 638 20.00 25.70 -13.66
N PRO A 639 20.56 24.72 -12.92
CA PRO A 639 21.22 23.56 -13.54
C PRO A 639 20.25 22.80 -14.44
N ALA A 640 20.64 22.55 -15.69
CA ALA A 640 19.81 21.82 -16.65
C ALA A 640 19.55 20.37 -16.16
N PRO A 641 18.28 19.99 -15.91
CA PRO A 641 17.95 18.67 -15.41
C PRO A 641 18.01 17.61 -16.52
N LYS A 642 18.52 16.42 -16.21
CA LYS A 642 18.45 15.26 -17.11
C LYS A 642 17.07 14.60 -17.03
N LEU A 643 16.22 14.88 -18.01
CA LEU A 643 14.88 14.30 -18.10
C LEU A 643 14.95 12.92 -18.77
N GLU A 644 15.26 11.89 -17.97
CA GLU A 644 15.36 10.50 -18.45
C GLU A 644 13.98 9.84 -18.65
N ARG A 645 12.98 10.28 -17.87
CA ARG A 645 11.59 9.79 -17.87
C ARG A 645 10.66 10.92 -17.42
N GLY A 646 9.50 11.07 -18.05
CA GLY A 646 8.46 12.00 -17.58
C GLY A 646 7.46 12.43 -18.64
N SER A 647 6.28 12.89 -18.20
CA SER A 647 5.23 13.44 -19.06
C SER A 647 5.36 14.95 -19.28
N PHE A 648 6.50 15.56 -18.94
CA PHE A 648 6.69 17.01 -19.02
C PHE A 648 6.47 17.56 -20.44
N TYR A 649 7.18 17.01 -21.45
CA TYR A 649 7.03 17.45 -22.83
C TYR A 649 5.61 17.22 -23.35
N PHE A 650 4.97 16.12 -22.96
CA PHE A 650 3.57 15.86 -23.29
C PHE A 650 2.63 16.91 -22.69
N ARG A 651 2.78 17.23 -21.39
CA ARG A 651 2.01 18.29 -20.72
C ARG A 651 2.24 19.66 -21.35
N LEU A 652 3.47 19.96 -21.77
CA LEU A 652 3.79 21.23 -22.45
C LEU A 652 3.01 21.37 -23.76
N VAL A 653 2.88 20.27 -24.52
CA VAL A 653 2.07 20.20 -25.76
C VAL A 653 0.58 20.33 -25.45
N ASP A 654 0.09 19.53 -24.50
CA ASP A 654 -1.34 19.45 -24.15
C ASP A 654 -1.89 20.79 -23.66
N GLU A 655 -1.08 21.52 -22.88
CA GLU A 655 -1.45 22.82 -22.33
C GLU A 655 -1.21 23.99 -23.31
N GLY A 656 -0.74 23.71 -24.53
CA GLY A 656 -0.58 24.70 -25.60
C GLY A 656 0.41 25.81 -25.30
N LEU A 657 1.38 25.58 -24.40
CA LEU A 657 2.32 26.62 -23.95
C LEU A 657 3.23 27.13 -25.08
N ALA A 658 3.58 26.26 -26.03
CA ALA A 658 4.33 26.64 -27.23
C ALA A 658 3.60 27.66 -28.10
N THR A 659 2.27 27.58 -28.16
CA THR A 659 1.44 28.52 -28.92
C THR A 659 1.26 29.84 -28.16
N LYS A 660 1.07 29.78 -26.83
CA LYS A 660 0.85 30.97 -25.99
C LYS A 660 2.14 31.78 -25.75
N TYR A 661 3.28 31.10 -25.55
CA TYR A 661 4.58 31.71 -25.24
C TYR A 661 5.69 31.11 -26.12
N PRO A 662 5.72 31.43 -27.43
CA PRO A 662 6.62 30.75 -28.38
C PRO A 662 8.10 31.00 -28.08
N LYS A 663 8.50 32.24 -27.77
CA LYS A 663 9.90 32.58 -27.49
C LYS A 663 10.42 31.92 -26.23
N ASP A 664 9.64 31.99 -25.15
CA ASP A 664 10.03 31.40 -23.86
C ASP A 664 10.06 29.88 -23.94
N THR A 665 9.11 29.28 -24.66
CA THR A 665 9.13 27.83 -24.91
C THR A 665 10.35 27.42 -25.72
N ALA A 666 10.74 28.18 -26.75
CA ALA A 666 11.96 27.88 -27.52
C ALA A 666 13.22 27.96 -26.65
N ARG A 667 13.35 29.00 -25.82
CA ARG A 667 14.47 29.14 -24.85
C ARG A 667 14.52 27.97 -23.87
N LEU A 668 13.37 27.60 -23.30
CA LEU A 668 13.24 26.46 -22.41
C LEU A 668 13.68 25.16 -23.10
N MET A 669 13.23 24.95 -24.34
CA MET A 669 13.58 23.75 -25.10
C MET A 669 15.08 23.69 -25.41
N ILE A 670 15.71 24.79 -25.81
CA ILE A 670 17.16 24.84 -26.06
C ILE A 670 17.93 24.46 -24.79
N HIS A 671 17.52 25.00 -23.64
CA HIS A 671 18.14 24.69 -22.36
C HIS A 671 17.97 23.20 -21.97
N LEU A 672 16.75 22.67 -22.01
CA LEU A 672 16.49 21.27 -21.63
C LEU A 672 17.12 20.26 -22.59
N LEU A 673 17.12 20.55 -23.89
CA LEU A 673 17.71 19.67 -24.89
C LEU A 673 19.23 19.73 -24.90
N SER A 674 19.89 20.69 -24.25
CA SER A 674 21.36 20.74 -24.21
C SER A 674 21.98 19.58 -23.42
N GLU A 675 21.29 19.10 -22.38
CA GLU A 675 21.72 17.98 -21.52
C GLU A 675 20.95 16.68 -21.78
N ALA A 676 20.05 16.67 -22.78
CA ALA A 676 19.25 15.51 -23.11
C ALA A 676 20.12 14.33 -23.62
N PRO A 677 19.78 13.08 -23.25
CA PRO A 677 20.48 11.89 -23.73
C PRO A 677 20.21 11.63 -25.21
N SER A 678 21.14 10.94 -25.87
CA SER A 678 20.97 10.41 -27.22
C SER A 678 21.14 8.87 -27.16
N PRO A 679 20.15 8.06 -27.59
CA PRO A 679 18.88 8.47 -28.24
C PRO A 679 17.88 9.10 -27.28
N PHE A 680 17.09 10.07 -27.76
CA PHE A 680 16.11 10.79 -26.96
C PHE A 680 14.69 10.20 -27.08
N PRO A 681 14.07 9.74 -25.98
CA PRO A 681 12.82 8.98 -26.04
C PRO A 681 11.57 9.82 -26.33
N HIS A 682 11.65 11.15 -26.26
CA HIS A 682 10.50 12.06 -26.41
C HIS A 682 10.50 12.83 -27.74
N CYS A 683 11.11 12.26 -28.80
CA CYS A 683 11.18 12.94 -30.10
C CYS A 683 9.81 13.33 -30.65
N HIS A 684 8.79 12.50 -30.44
CA HIS A 684 7.43 12.78 -30.93
C HIS A 684 6.81 14.01 -30.26
N GLU A 685 6.92 14.15 -28.94
CA GLU A 685 6.41 15.32 -28.21
C GLU A 685 7.18 16.58 -28.60
N VAL A 686 8.51 16.49 -28.67
CA VAL A 686 9.35 17.65 -28.96
C VAL A 686 9.19 18.09 -30.42
N GLN A 687 8.95 17.17 -31.37
CA GLN A 687 8.54 17.50 -32.75
C GLN A 687 7.21 18.26 -32.78
N LYS A 688 6.21 17.86 -31.97
CA LYS A 688 4.94 18.60 -31.89
C LYS A 688 5.13 20.00 -31.33
N ILE A 689 5.97 20.16 -30.31
CA ILE A 689 6.35 21.48 -29.78
C ILE A 689 6.97 22.33 -30.91
N TYR A 690 7.91 21.79 -31.69
CA TYR A 690 8.52 22.49 -32.81
C TYR A 690 7.50 22.92 -33.87
N GLN A 691 6.56 22.03 -34.23
CA GLN A 691 5.49 22.35 -35.18
C GLN A 691 4.59 23.49 -34.66
N GLN A 692 4.19 23.44 -33.39
CA GLN A 692 3.43 24.52 -32.75
C GLN A 692 4.22 25.84 -32.80
N LEU A 693 5.52 25.80 -32.51
CA LEU A 693 6.40 26.97 -32.54
C LEU A 693 6.51 27.58 -33.94
N ILE A 694 6.72 26.77 -34.99
CA ILE A 694 6.80 27.27 -36.37
C ILE A 694 5.48 27.90 -36.81
N GLN A 695 4.34 27.25 -36.50
CA GLN A 695 3.02 27.73 -36.90
C GLN A 695 2.68 29.11 -36.35
N THR A 696 3.24 29.49 -35.18
CA THR A 696 3.04 30.85 -34.63
C THR A 696 3.79 31.94 -35.39
N GLY A 697 4.83 31.60 -36.17
CA GLY A 697 5.65 32.57 -36.93
C GLY A 697 6.45 33.57 -36.08
N GLY A 698 6.47 33.43 -34.75
CA GLY A 698 7.01 34.42 -33.81
C GLY A 698 8.50 34.30 -33.46
N LEU A 699 9.20 33.29 -33.98
CA LEU A 699 10.60 33.01 -33.67
C LEU A 699 11.58 33.64 -34.66
N ALA A 700 12.67 34.21 -34.11
CA ALA A 700 13.78 34.70 -34.93
C ALA A 700 14.45 33.55 -35.70
N VAL A 701 15.18 33.88 -36.77
CA VAL A 701 15.91 32.88 -37.57
C VAL A 701 16.97 32.18 -36.73
N GLU A 702 17.68 32.91 -35.87
CA GLU A 702 18.72 32.38 -35.00
C GLU A 702 18.17 31.39 -33.96
N GLU A 703 17.05 31.71 -33.32
CA GLU A 703 16.38 30.82 -32.34
C GLU A 703 15.92 29.50 -32.99
N ARG A 704 15.41 29.57 -34.22
CA ARG A 704 15.02 28.38 -35.00
C ARG A 704 16.22 27.51 -35.34
N LEU A 705 17.35 28.12 -35.72
CA LEU A 705 18.58 27.39 -36.02
C LEU A 705 19.15 26.69 -34.77
N GLN A 706 19.25 27.40 -33.64
CA GLN A 706 19.73 26.80 -32.39
C GLN A 706 18.86 25.65 -31.93
N LEU A 707 17.54 25.81 -32.01
CA LEU A 707 16.60 24.76 -31.67
C LEU A 707 16.82 23.54 -32.58
N ARG A 708 16.91 23.73 -33.90
CA ARG A 708 17.18 22.67 -34.88
C ARG A 708 18.51 21.94 -34.63
N GLU A 709 19.56 22.67 -34.27
CA GLU A 709 20.84 22.07 -33.88
C GLU A 709 20.67 21.14 -32.67
N GLN A 710 19.89 21.54 -31.66
CA GLN A 710 19.59 20.67 -30.51
C GLN A 710 18.77 19.45 -30.91
N PHE A 711 17.77 19.59 -31.78
CA PHE A 711 16.98 18.45 -32.31
C PHE A 711 17.87 17.42 -33.03
N LEU A 712 18.76 17.89 -33.91
CA LEU A 712 19.72 17.05 -34.61
C LEU A 712 20.68 16.35 -33.65
N ARG A 713 21.18 17.08 -32.64
CA ARG A 713 22.09 16.54 -31.60
C ARG A 713 21.48 15.34 -30.88
N VAL A 714 20.18 15.40 -30.58
CA VAL A 714 19.47 14.34 -29.83
C VAL A 714 18.85 13.25 -30.73
N GLY A 715 19.06 13.32 -32.04
CA GLY A 715 18.58 12.33 -33.01
C GLY A 715 17.10 12.46 -33.40
N CYS A 716 16.47 13.60 -33.11
CA CYS A 716 15.07 13.86 -33.48
C CYS A 716 15.02 14.67 -34.79
N TRP A 717 14.52 14.05 -35.87
CA TRP A 717 14.38 14.71 -37.17
C TRP A 717 13.15 15.60 -37.21
N VAL A 718 13.27 16.81 -37.76
CA VAL A 718 12.12 17.68 -38.00
C VAL A 718 12.20 18.24 -39.42
N GLU A 719 11.14 18.06 -40.21
CA GLU A 719 11.04 18.59 -41.57
C GLU A 719 10.45 20.01 -41.53
N ASP A 720 11.05 20.92 -42.29
CA ASP A 720 10.46 22.23 -42.55
C ASP A 720 9.34 22.03 -43.58
N GLY A 721 8.12 22.43 -43.23
CA GLY A 721 7.02 22.53 -44.19
C GLY A 721 7.25 23.61 -45.23
#